data_AF-A0A2K4ZHN1-F1
#
_entry.id   AF-A0A2K4ZHN1-F1
#
_cell.length_a   1.000
_cell.length_b   1.000
_cell.length_c   1.000
_cell.angle_alpha   90.00
_cell.angle_beta   90.00
_cell.angle_gamma   90.00
#
_symmetry.space_group_name_H-M   'P 1'
#
loop_
_entity.id
_entity.type
_entity.pdbx_description
1 polymer ?
#
loop_
_entity_poly.entity_id
_entity_poly.type
_entity_poly.pdbx_seq_one_letter_code
_entity_poly.pdbx_strand_id
1 'polypeptide(L)'
;MEKRFNGKFWTALVIFSLIGQVAWVVENMYFNVFIYKMFHASAADISLMVGASSVAATVTTIFMGALTDYLGRRKGFICGGYLAWGISILAFAFLRMDLLTPLAGNALQAASLGITLVIILDCVMTFLGSSANDASFNAWMTDWGDSSNRGKIEGVNSMMPLVAILVVFGGFSVFDLDKAESWTAIYLIVGIAVTLIGVSGFFLIDEKNLLLPEDKAGFRENLFYSFRPSVVRENPLLYAIIGAFAVFGVSINIFMPYLILYYEKTLGMTDYVLIMAPAIVMAAVITAFYGRLFDLLGFKSSVIPAVCLLMAGYILLYTGRSTAVVFIGSLLMMTGYLTGMAVFGAMIRSHIPEGKAGRFQGIRIIGQVLVPGILGPAVGAAVLCDAEQIINSDGTASFLPNRNIYAAAFAVAAGLLILLWLIFRMMRNGHHLLLSQSGRELLTSIGLLPKCQETEPQNTDRRNINAESSTQTEEIWAGYPRPRMRRTSFRSLNGKWTLNGKEILIPFPPQSLLSGYQGPIGRHLEYVRKFILPPAEKGRRLILHFGAVDQIAEVYLNGLYLGKHEGGYLPFSFDITNAMQEGENQLLVKATDALSPRYPYGKQRKARGGMWYTPVSGIWQNVWLEYVPEVYITGLDITADTEKVHIHVRSSADTAVSSHDNADIPHIGEPLRQSASATLQQKAGPTTDAQSKGITGQEAFPQQDPPPKPGGISVTVKLHNGSLYSVRTQNQELEINLSQLQLADGSTYQPVLWSPEHPCLYDITVTMGEDIVSSYFGLRTVETRMLNGIPRICLNGEPIFLHGVLDQGYFCDGIYLPAREEDYQQDILRMKELGFNLLRKHIKIEPECFYYYCDVHGMLVMQDMVNSGLYSWIKDTALPTIGIFQKGNGRLWGRKKRRDFFVRHMEATIRHLQSHPSVIAYTLFNEGWGQFDGDAIYDRARALDPTRLYDTASGWFPVSKSDFDSQHIYFRKLMIPEKPERPVLISECGGYSYRIPNHYYAKYNQFGYGECADSQELTARIRALYGEMVMDNIPKGVCGCIYTQLSDVEDETNGLYTYDRKVCKAKPVQMKEMGRHLEDRMRACYENIMEK
;
A
#
# COMPACT_ATOMS: atom_id res chain seq x y z
N MET A 1 1.98 18.87 11.14
CA MET A 1 1.16 20.09 11.20
C MET A 1 0.74 20.46 9.79
N GLU A 2 -0.58 20.41 9.48
CA GLU A 2 -1.11 21.05 8.29
C GLU A 2 -0.53 22.46 8.29
N LYS A 3 0.26 22.82 7.27
CA LYS A 3 0.44 24.24 6.98
C LYS A 3 -0.92 24.71 6.47
N ARG A 4 -1.82 25.04 7.40
CA ARG A 4 -2.97 25.88 7.08
C ARG A 4 -2.40 27.16 6.51
N PHE A 5 -2.43 27.26 5.19
CA PHE A 5 -2.07 28.49 4.52
C PHE A 5 -2.95 29.58 5.10
N ASN A 6 -2.31 30.59 5.69
CA ASN A 6 -2.98 31.77 6.19
C ASN A 6 -3.83 32.36 5.05
N GLY A 7 -4.97 32.99 5.35
CA GLY A 7 -5.81 33.68 4.35
C GLY A 7 -4.98 34.59 3.45
N LYS A 8 -3.90 35.17 4.00
CA LYS A 8 -2.86 35.89 3.29
C LYS A 8 -2.30 35.18 2.04
N PHE A 9 -1.97 33.89 2.12
CA PHE A 9 -1.46 33.10 0.98
C PHE A 9 -2.52 32.93 -0.11
N TRP A 10 -3.77 32.60 0.28
CA TRP A 10 -4.86 32.43 -0.69
C TRP A 10 -5.23 33.76 -1.35
N THR A 11 -5.23 34.86 -0.60
CA THR A 11 -5.38 36.21 -1.13
C THR A 11 -4.27 36.54 -2.12
N ALA A 12 -3.01 36.25 -1.78
CA ALA A 12 -1.89 36.43 -2.70
C ALA A 12 -2.05 35.57 -3.97
N LEU A 13 -2.39 34.28 -3.82
CA LEU A 13 -2.60 33.38 -4.96
C LEU A 13 -3.66 33.92 -5.91
N VAL A 14 -4.85 34.27 -5.41
CA VAL A 14 -5.97 34.74 -6.24
C VAL A 14 -5.62 36.06 -6.92
N ILE A 15 -5.12 37.05 -6.17
CA ILE A 15 -4.85 38.39 -6.72
C ILE A 15 -3.73 38.33 -7.78
N PHE A 16 -2.61 37.68 -7.48
CA PHE A 16 -1.49 37.62 -8.40
C PHE A 16 -1.81 36.75 -9.61
N SER A 17 -2.51 35.63 -9.42
CA SER A 17 -2.93 34.80 -10.56
C SER A 17 -3.95 35.53 -11.44
N LEU A 18 -4.92 36.25 -10.87
CA LEU A 18 -5.91 37.00 -11.66
C LEU A 18 -5.26 38.17 -12.41
N ILE A 19 -4.52 39.03 -11.72
CA ILE A 19 -3.97 40.25 -12.31
C ILE A 19 -2.87 39.93 -13.32
N GLY A 20 -2.06 38.91 -13.06
CA GLY A 20 -1.14 38.38 -14.06
C GLY A 20 -1.85 37.89 -15.32
N GLN A 21 -3.00 37.22 -15.18
CA GLN A 21 -3.79 36.79 -16.33
C GLN A 21 -4.53 37.94 -17.02
N VAL A 22 -4.99 38.96 -16.30
CA VAL A 22 -5.58 40.17 -16.89
C VAL A 22 -4.57 40.90 -17.76
N ALA A 23 -3.36 41.12 -17.24
CA ALA A 23 -2.29 41.73 -18.00
C ALA A 23 -1.90 40.89 -19.22
N TRP A 24 -1.81 39.56 -19.07
CA TRP A 24 -1.56 38.63 -20.17
C TRP A 24 -2.67 38.63 -21.24
N VAL A 25 -3.95 38.73 -20.84
CA VAL A 25 -5.09 38.81 -21.77
C VAL A 25 -5.03 40.13 -22.54
N VAL A 26 -4.72 41.24 -21.87
CA VAL A 26 -4.58 42.56 -22.51
C VAL A 26 -3.41 42.53 -23.51
N GLU A 27 -2.27 41.96 -23.12
CA GLU A 27 -1.10 41.71 -23.96
C GLU A 27 -1.46 40.88 -25.20
N ASN A 28 -2.07 39.71 -25.03
CA ASN A 28 -2.24 38.78 -26.14
C ASN A 28 -3.49 39.02 -27.01
N MET A 29 -4.54 39.65 -26.47
CA MET A 29 -5.80 39.85 -27.20
C MET A 29 -6.00 41.30 -27.65
N TYR A 30 -5.63 42.28 -26.83
CA TYR A 30 -5.97 43.69 -27.09
C TYR A 30 -4.82 44.48 -27.71
N PHE A 31 -3.54 44.10 -27.51
CA PHE A 31 -2.43 44.78 -28.20
C PHE A 31 -2.50 44.58 -29.71
N ASN A 32 -2.91 43.40 -30.18
CA ASN A 32 -3.15 43.13 -31.59
C ASN A 32 -4.20 44.09 -32.17
N VAL A 33 -5.27 44.37 -31.41
CA VAL A 33 -6.32 45.31 -31.82
C VAL A 33 -5.82 46.76 -31.75
N PHE A 34 -5.05 47.11 -30.72
CA PHE A 34 -4.46 48.44 -30.57
C PHE A 34 -3.53 48.79 -31.72
N ILE A 35 -2.57 47.92 -32.04
CA ILE A 35 -1.57 48.17 -33.09
C ILE A 35 -2.23 48.22 -34.48
N TYR A 36 -3.25 47.40 -34.70
CA TYR A 36 -4.04 47.41 -35.91
C TYR A 36 -4.88 48.68 -36.04
N LYS A 37 -5.64 49.06 -35.00
CA LYS A 37 -6.55 50.23 -35.07
C LYS A 37 -5.81 51.57 -35.04
N MET A 38 -4.74 51.69 -34.26
CA MET A 38 -4.04 52.97 -34.04
C MET A 38 -2.89 53.18 -35.03
N PHE A 39 -2.29 52.10 -35.56
CA PHE A 39 -1.11 52.19 -36.42
C PHE A 39 -1.25 51.42 -37.74
N HIS A 40 -2.41 50.82 -38.05
CA HIS A 40 -2.66 50.07 -39.28
C HIS A 40 -1.66 48.94 -39.55
N ALA A 41 -1.24 48.25 -38.49
CA ALA A 41 -0.28 47.15 -38.58
C ALA A 41 -0.78 46.00 -39.48
N SER A 42 0.15 45.37 -40.20
CA SER A 42 -0.14 44.21 -41.04
C SER A 42 -0.23 42.91 -40.22
N ALA A 43 -0.79 41.86 -40.81
CA ALA A 43 -0.80 40.53 -40.20
C ALA A 43 0.62 39.99 -39.93
N ALA A 44 1.61 40.37 -40.74
CA ALA A 44 3.00 39.99 -40.54
C ALA A 44 3.61 40.67 -39.30
N ASP A 45 3.26 41.94 -39.05
CA ASP A 45 3.71 42.69 -37.87
C ASP A 45 3.15 42.10 -36.57
N ILE A 46 1.86 41.73 -36.60
CA ILE A 46 1.20 41.05 -35.48
C ILE A 46 1.83 39.68 -35.22
N SER A 47 2.10 38.91 -36.28
CA SER A 47 2.77 37.60 -36.14
C SER A 47 4.19 37.72 -35.61
N LEU A 48 4.94 38.76 -36.02
CA LEU A 48 6.28 39.05 -35.53
C LEU A 48 6.27 39.42 -34.04
N MET A 49 5.32 40.25 -33.62
CA MET A 49 5.13 40.64 -32.22
C MET A 49 4.91 39.42 -31.32
N VAL A 50 3.91 38.59 -31.65
CA VAL A 50 3.57 37.38 -30.88
C VAL A 50 4.73 36.38 -30.86
N GLY A 51 5.39 36.18 -32.01
CA GLY A 51 6.55 35.31 -32.11
C GLY A 51 7.72 35.77 -31.23
N ALA A 52 8.08 37.06 -31.32
CA ALA A 52 9.15 37.65 -30.53
C ALA A 52 8.87 37.59 -29.02
N SER A 53 7.63 37.88 -28.61
CA SER A 53 7.15 37.78 -27.23
C SER A 53 7.27 36.33 -26.69
N SER A 54 6.85 35.32 -27.44
CA SER A 54 6.95 33.92 -26.99
C SER A 54 8.39 33.44 -26.75
N VAL A 55 9.34 33.92 -27.56
CA VAL A 55 10.78 33.66 -27.38
C VAL A 55 11.30 34.43 -26.16
N ALA A 56 10.93 35.70 -26.01
CA ALA A 56 11.28 36.52 -24.86
C ALA A 56 10.80 35.87 -23.55
N ALA A 57 9.55 35.42 -23.48
CA ALA A 57 8.98 34.72 -22.32
C ALA A 57 9.78 33.46 -21.97
N THR A 58 10.13 32.65 -22.97
CA THR A 58 10.84 31.38 -22.77
C THR A 58 12.27 31.60 -22.28
N VAL A 59 13.05 32.46 -22.96
CA VAL A 59 14.44 32.76 -22.59
C VAL A 59 14.50 33.37 -21.20
N THR A 60 13.59 34.30 -20.92
CA THR A 60 13.50 34.96 -19.61
C THR A 60 13.18 33.97 -18.50
N THR A 61 12.22 33.07 -18.72
CA THR A 61 11.82 32.09 -17.71
C THR A 61 12.97 31.12 -17.38
N ILE A 62 13.72 30.67 -18.40
CA ILE A 62 14.91 29.81 -18.19
C ILE A 62 15.92 30.53 -17.29
N PHE A 63 16.23 31.79 -17.61
CA PHE A 63 17.24 32.56 -16.89
C PHE A 63 16.79 32.94 -15.47
N MET A 64 15.62 33.58 -15.34
CA MET A 64 15.12 34.09 -14.06
C MET A 64 14.70 32.97 -13.11
N GLY A 65 14.17 31.86 -13.64
CA GLY A 65 13.87 30.66 -12.85
C GLY A 65 15.14 30.09 -12.19
N ALA A 66 16.22 29.95 -12.95
CA ALA A 66 17.50 29.51 -12.40
C ALA A 66 18.13 30.53 -11.44
N LEU A 67 17.97 31.83 -11.70
CA LEU A 67 18.50 32.91 -10.86
C LEU A 67 17.81 32.97 -9.49
N THR A 68 16.50 32.83 -9.45
CA THR A 68 15.74 32.83 -8.19
C THR A 68 16.08 31.63 -7.31
N ASP A 69 16.30 30.46 -7.90
CA ASP A 69 16.80 29.27 -7.18
C ASP A 69 18.25 29.47 -6.69
N TYR A 70 19.10 30.10 -7.50
CA TYR A 70 20.50 30.36 -7.15
C TYR A 70 20.64 31.34 -5.98
N LEU A 71 19.79 32.38 -5.95
CA LEU A 71 19.80 33.39 -4.89
C LEU A 71 18.95 32.99 -3.66
N GLY A 72 18.14 31.95 -3.77
CA GLY A 72 17.27 31.45 -2.69
C GLY A 72 16.19 32.46 -2.24
N ARG A 73 15.84 33.43 -3.09
CA ARG A 73 14.86 34.50 -2.80
C ARG A 73 13.91 34.67 -3.98
N ARG A 74 12.60 34.66 -3.73
CA ARG A 74 11.56 34.83 -4.77
C ARG A 74 10.73 36.09 -4.58
N LYS A 75 10.46 36.52 -3.36
CA LYS A 75 9.57 37.66 -3.07
C LYS A 75 10.00 38.92 -3.79
N GLY A 76 11.30 39.24 -3.76
CA GLY A 76 11.84 40.43 -4.42
C GLY A 76 11.62 40.41 -5.93
N PHE A 77 11.79 39.26 -6.58
CA PHE A 77 11.59 39.10 -8.02
C PHE A 77 10.12 39.16 -8.41
N ILE A 78 9.21 38.62 -7.58
CA ILE A 78 7.77 38.72 -7.83
C ILE A 78 7.32 40.18 -7.67
N CYS A 79 7.58 40.81 -6.53
CA CYS A 79 7.07 42.15 -6.22
C CYS A 79 7.70 43.21 -7.11
N GLY A 80 9.03 43.18 -7.26
CA GLY A 80 9.75 44.08 -8.16
C GLY A 80 9.40 43.84 -9.63
N GLY A 81 9.19 42.58 -10.02
CA GLY A 81 8.77 42.22 -11.37
C GLY A 81 7.37 42.75 -11.72
N TYR A 82 6.37 42.54 -10.86
CA TYR A 82 5.02 43.08 -11.08
C TYR A 82 5.00 44.62 -11.07
N LEU A 83 5.81 45.26 -10.22
CA LEU A 83 5.96 46.72 -10.22
C LEU A 83 6.53 47.23 -11.54
N ALA A 84 7.64 46.64 -12.01
CA ALA A 84 8.24 47.00 -13.28
C ALA A 84 7.32 46.69 -14.47
N TRP A 85 6.60 45.57 -14.41
CA TRP A 85 5.63 45.15 -15.43
C TRP A 85 4.49 46.17 -15.55
N GLY A 86 3.90 46.60 -14.42
CA GLY A 86 2.88 47.63 -14.41
C GLY A 86 3.38 48.97 -14.98
N ILE A 87 4.58 49.40 -14.61
CA ILE A 87 5.21 50.61 -15.17
C ILE A 87 5.42 50.47 -16.68
N SER A 88 5.83 49.30 -17.17
CA SER A 88 5.97 49.06 -18.62
C SER A 88 4.64 49.14 -19.36
N ILE A 89 3.53 48.68 -18.75
CA ILE A 89 2.18 48.81 -19.32
C ILE A 89 1.77 50.29 -19.39
N LEU A 90 2.12 51.10 -18.37
CA LEU A 90 1.85 52.54 -18.40
C LEU A 90 2.56 53.27 -19.55
N ALA A 91 3.70 52.76 -20.01
CA ALA A 91 4.42 53.35 -21.15
C ALA A 91 3.59 53.33 -22.44
N PHE A 92 2.70 52.34 -22.61
CA PHE A 92 1.81 52.25 -23.77
C PHE A 92 0.77 53.39 -23.83
N ALA A 93 0.42 53.99 -22.70
CA ALA A 93 -0.47 55.15 -22.66
C ALA A 93 0.09 56.38 -23.41
N PHE A 94 1.42 56.41 -23.63
CA PHE A 94 2.11 57.47 -24.36
C PHE A 94 2.33 57.16 -25.85
N LEU A 95 1.99 55.95 -26.30
CA LEU A 95 2.09 55.56 -27.71
C LEU A 95 0.84 56.02 -28.46
N ARG A 96 0.84 57.28 -28.91
CA ARG A 96 -0.30 57.87 -29.62
C ARG A 96 0.16 58.65 -30.86
N MET A 97 -0.68 58.65 -31.89
CA MET A 97 -0.35 59.27 -33.18
C MET A 97 -0.14 60.78 -33.07
N ASP A 98 -0.84 61.48 -32.18
CA ASP A 98 -0.66 62.91 -31.89
C ASP A 98 0.74 63.23 -31.31
N LEU A 99 1.34 62.30 -30.56
CA LEU A 99 2.67 62.46 -29.96
C LEU A 99 3.80 61.98 -30.90
N LEU A 100 3.53 60.96 -31.71
CA LEU A 100 4.53 60.37 -32.60
C LEU A 100 4.67 61.11 -33.95
N THR A 101 3.59 61.71 -34.45
CA THR A 101 3.62 62.44 -35.74
C THR A 101 4.60 63.62 -35.74
N PRO A 102 4.69 64.45 -34.68
CA PRO A 102 5.71 65.50 -34.59
C PRO A 102 7.15 64.98 -34.54
N LEU A 103 7.37 63.76 -34.02
CA LEU A 103 8.70 63.15 -33.87
C LEU A 103 9.17 62.43 -35.14
N ALA A 104 8.25 61.84 -35.90
CA ALA A 104 8.54 61.05 -37.10
C ALA A 104 8.38 61.83 -38.41
N GLY A 105 7.90 63.08 -38.37
CA GLY A 105 7.81 63.99 -39.52
C GLY A 105 6.61 63.77 -40.46
N ASN A 106 6.08 62.55 -40.60
CA ASN A 106 4.83 62.27 -41.31
C ASN A 106 4.07 61.07 -40.72
N ALA A 107 2.78 60.95 -41.06
CA ALA A 107 1.88 59.95 -40.48
C ALA A 107 2.28 58.50 -40.80
N LEU A 108 2.85 58.23 -41.98
CA LEU A 108 3.26 56.87 -42.37
C LEU A 108 4.50 56.41 -41.59
N GLN A 109 5.48 57.30 -41.43
CA GLN A 109 6.67 57.05 -40.61
C GLN A 109 6.30 56.98 -39.12
N ALA A 110 5.34 57.78 -38.66
CA ALA A 110 4.82 57.71 -37.30
C ALA A 110 4.13 56.37 -37.01
N ALA A 111 3.37 55.83 -37.97
CA ALA A 111 2.75 54.52 -37.86
C ALA A 111 3.79 53.38 -37.79
N SER A 112 4.78 53.39 -38.68
CA SER A 112 5.86 52.38 -38.67
C SER A 112 6.73 52.45 -37.41
N LEU A 113 7.03 53.66 -36.93
CA LEU A 113 7.72 53.88 -35.65
C LEU A 113 6.88 53.39 -34.48
N GLY A 114 5.57 53.67 -34.49
CA GLY A 114 4.61 53.18 -33.49
C GLY A 114 4.59 51.66 -33.42
N ILE A 115 4.50 50.98 -34.57
CA ILE A 115 4.53 49.51 -34.66
C ILE A 115 5.83 48.95 -34.05
N THR A 116 6.98 49.51 -34.43
CA THR A 116 8.29 49.05 -33.94
C THR A 116 8.43 49.25 -32.43
N LEU A 117 8.01 50.41 -31.92
CA LEU A 117 8.04 50.70 -30.48
C LEU A 117 7.10 49.79 -29.69
N VAL A 118 5.91 49.48 -30.24
CA VAL A 118 4.98 48.52 -29.63
C VAL A 118 5.62 47.14 -29.53
N ILE A 119 6.26 46.62 -30.59
CA ILE A 119 6.92 45.30 -30.57
C ILE A 119 8.06 45.25 -29.52
N ILE A 120 8.87 46.31 -29.45
CA ILE A 120 9.97 46.40 -28.48
C ILE A 120 9.41 46.45 -27.05
N LEU A 121 8.42 47.31 -26.81
CA LEU A 121 7.80 47.45 -25.50
C LEU A 121 7.05 46.19 -25.09
N ASP A 122 6.45 45.47 -26.04
CA ASP A 122 5.84 44.16 -25.82
C ASP A 122 6.89 43.16 -25.33
N CYS A 123 8.03 43.04 -26.01
CA CYS A 123 9.13 42.17 -25.56
C CYS A 123 9.66 42.54 -24.16
N VAL A 124 9.79 43.83 -23.86
CA VAL A 124 10.20 44.32 -22.53
C VAL A 124 9.15 43.97 -21.48
N MET A 125 7.88 44.20 -21.80
CA MET A 125 6.75 43.89 -20.94
C MET A 125 6.66 42.38 -20.69
N THR A 126 6.79 41.54 -21.72
CA THR A 126 6.83 40.08 -21.60
C THR A 126 8.03 39.61 -20.77
N PHE A 127 9.22 40.22 -20.94
CA PHE A 127 10.38 39.93 -20.09
C PHE A 127 10.04 40.19 -18.61
N LEU A 128 9.45 41.34 -18.28
CA LEU A 128 9.10 41.69 -16.92
C LEU A 128 7.97 40.81 -16.36
N GLY A 129 6.93 40.56 -17.18
CA GLY A 129 5.81 39.68 -16.88
C GLY A 129 6.23 38.25 -16.63
N SER A 130 7.01 37.64 -17.52
CA SER A 130 7.52 36.27 -17.35
C SER A 130 8.55 36.15 -16.22
N SER A 131 9.36 37.18 -15.98
CA SER A 131 10.23 37.22 -14.79
C SER A 131 9.43 37.14 -13.49
N ALA A 132 8.34 37.91 -13.41
CA ALA A 132 7.51 38.01 -12.21
C ALA A 132 6.59 36.79 -12.05
N ASN A 133 5.88 36.41 -13.11
CA ASN A 133 4.79 35.44 -13.10
C ASN A 133 5.26 34.02 -13.45
N ASP A 134 5.81 33.83 -14.65
CA ASP A 134 6.14 32.49 -15.18
C ASP A 134 7.34 31.85 -14.47
N ALA A 135 8.36 32.66 -14.14
CA ALA A 135 9.54 32.21 -13.43
C ALA A 135 9.32 32.22 -11.91
N SER A 136 9.06 33.39 -11.33
CA SER A 136 9.17 33.58 -9.88
C SER A 136 7.90 33.17 -9.13
N PHE A 137 6.74 33.64 -9.56
CA PHE A 137 5.46 33.35 -8.90
C PHE A 137 5.05 31.88 -9.07
N ASN A 138 5.22 31.30 -10.26
CA ASN A 138 4.96 29.88 -10.50
C ASN A 138 5.91 28.95 -9.74
N ALA A 139 7.18 29.32 -9.58
CA ALA A 139 8.10 28.58 -8.72
C ALA A 139 7.73 28.72 -7.24
N TRP A 140 7.31 29.92 -6.80
CA TRP A 140 6.77 30.13 -5.45
C TRP A 140 5.54 29.26 -5.19
N MET A 141 4.57 29.21 -6.12
CA MET A 141 3.42 28.29 -6.00
C MET A 141 3.86 26.82 -5.89
N THR A 142 4.91 26.43 -6.62
CA THR A 142 5.44 25.06 -6.59
C THR A 142 6.11 24.73 -5.26
N ASP A 143 6.88 25.65 -4.68
CA ASP A 143 7.56 25.47 -3.38
C ASP A 143 6.61 25.42 -2.19
N TRP A 144 5.46 26.09 -2.34
CA TRP A 144 4.39 26.09 -1.35
C TRP A 144 3.44 24.90 -1.53
N GLY A 145 3.36 24.30 -2.73
CA GLY A 145 2.55 23.13 -2.99
C GLY A 145 3.15 21.82 -2.44
N ASP A 146 2.37 21.03 -1.71
CA ASP A 146 2.71 19.67 -1.26
C ASP A 146 1.66 18.64 -1.73
N SER A 147 1.82 17.36 -1.35
CA SER A 147 0.87 16.29 -1.70
C SER A 147 -0.54 16.46 -1.13
N SER A 148 -0.79 17.50 -0.32
CA SER A 148 -2.08 17.82 0.28
C SER A 148 -2.85 18.91 -0.45
N ASN A 149 -2.21 19.86 -1.12
CA ASN A 149 -2.89 21.10 -1.57
C ASN A 149 -2.61 21.50 -3.02
N ARG A 150 -1.74 20.77 -3.73
CA ARG A 150 -1.34 21.08 -5.12
C ARG A 150 -2.51 21.14 -6.10
N GLY A 151 -3.47 20.21 -6.03
CA GLY A 151 -4.64 20.22 -6.91
C GLY A 151 -5.55 21.43 -6.67
N LYS A 152 -5.72 21.85 -5.40
CA LYS A 152 -6.43 23.09 -5.03
C LYS A 152 -5.73 24.34 -5.58
N ILE A 153 -4.41 24.47 -5.38
CA ILE A 153 -3.63 25.61 -5.88
C ILE A 153 -3.74 25.70 -7.41
N GLU A 154 -3.57 24.58 -8.12
CA GLU A 154 -3.62 24.61 -9.58
C GLU A 154 -5.04 24.74 -10.15
N GLY A 155 -6.06 24.22 -9.46
CA GLY A 155 -7.45 24.46 -9.82
C GLY A 155 -7.80 25.95 -9.81
N VAL A 156 -7.36 26.69 -8.78
CA VAL A 156 -7.55 28.15 -8.72
C VAL A 156 -6.74 28.86 -9.80
N ASN A 157 -5.47 28.51 -10.00
CA ASN A 157 -4.62 29.15 -10.99
C ASN A 157 -5.12 28.93 -12.44
N SER A 158 -5.61 27.71 -12.76
CA SER A 158 -6.08 27.35 -14.11
C SER A 158 -7.41 27.99 -14.53
N MET A 159 -8.24 28.46 -13.59
CA MET A 159 -9.48 29.20 -13.90
C MET A 159 -9.23 30.70 -14.16
N MET A 160 -8.12 31.26 -13.67
CA MET A 160 -7.84 32.71 -13.76
C MET A 160 -7.79 33.28 -15.18
N PRO A 161 -7.25 32.58 -16.21
CA PRO A 161 -7.28 33.08 -17.58
C PRO A 161 -8.70 33.43 -18.05
N LEU A 162 -9.72 32.64 -17.65
CA LEU A 162 -11.10 32.89 -18.07
C LEU A 162 -11.77 34.01 -17.27
N VAL A 163 -11.51 34.09 -15.97
CA VAL A 163 -11.98 35.20 -15.15
C VAL A 163 -11.36 36.50 -15.66
N ALA A 164 -10.09 36.48 -16.03
CA ALA A 164 -9.41 37.59 -16.67
C ALA A 164 -10.07 37.96 -18.00
N ILE A 165 -10.36 36.99 -18.87
CA ILE A 165 -11.10 37.23 -20.12
C ILE A 165 -12.45 37.90 -19.81
N LEU A 166 -13.24 37.41 -18.87
CA LEU A 166 -14.53 38.02 -18.52
C LEU A 166 -14.40 39.45 -17.96
N VAL A 167 -13.41 39.68 -17.10
CA VAL A 167 -13.11 41.01 -16.54
C VAL A 167 -12.69 41.98 -17.63
N VAL A 168 -11.84 41.55 -18.56
CA VAL A 168 -11.38 42.38 -19.66
C VAL A 168 -12.50 42.63 -20.66
N PHE A 169 -13.20 41.60 -21.14
CA PHE A 169 -14.29 41.77 -22.11
C PHE A 169 -15.47 42.56 -21.53
N GLY A 170 -15.89 42.26 -20.30
CA GLY A 170 -16.99 42.98 -19.65
C GLY A 170 -16.61 44.36 -19.15
N GLY A 171 -15.36 44.56 -18.71
CA GLY A 171 -14.85 45.86 -18.27
C GLY A 171 -14.52 46.80 -19.42
N PHE A 172 -14.08 46.26 -20.57
CA PHE A 172 -13.67 47.08 -21.72
C PHE A 172 -14.80 47.35 -22.70
N SER A 173 -15.93 46.64 -22.61
CA SER A 173 -17.10 46.88 -23.47
C SER A 173 -17.70 48.29 -23.33
N VAL A 174 -17.34 49.02 -22.27
CA VAL A 174 -17.79 50.40 -22.01
C VAL A 174 -16.94 51.44 -22.76
N PHE A 175 -15.79 51.03 -23.30
CA PHE A 175 -14.85 51.91 -23.99
C PHE A 175 -15.00 51.81 -25.51
N ASP A 176 -14.85 52.96 -26.18
CA ASP A 176 -14.89 53.06 -27.63
C ASP A 176 -13.48 52.82 -28.20
N LEU A 177 -13.22 51.59 -28.64
CA LEU A 177 -11.89 51.13 -29.08
C LEU A 177 -11.41 51.79 -30.38
N ASP A 178 -12.21 52.64 -31.02
CA ASP A 178 -11.79 53.45 -32.17
C ASP A 178 -11.14 54.78 -31.74
N LYS A 179 -11.22 55.14 -30.45
CA LYS A 179 -10.63 56.37 -29.90
C LYS A 179 -9.33 56.11 -29.14
N ALA A 180 -8.28 56.86 -29.48
CA ALA A 180 -6.97 56.79 -28.80
C ALA A 180 -7.05 57.08 -27.28
N GLU A 181 -8.00 57.93 -26.86
CA GLU A 181 -8.24 58.23 -25.44
C GLU A 181 -8.70 57.01 -24.64
N SER A 182 -9.49 56.12 -25.27
CA SER A 182 -9.96 54.88 -24.63
C SER A 182 -8.81 53.91 -24.40
N TRP A 183 -7.89 53.78 -25.36
CA TRP A 183 -6.66 52.99 -25.19
C TRP A 183 -5.75 53.55 -24.10
N THR A 184 -5.61 54.88 -24.05
CA THR A 184 -4.86 55.57 -22.98
C THR A 184 -5.45 55.24 -21.61
N ALA A 185 -6.77 55.35 -21.46
CA ALA A 185 -7.45 55.03 -20.21
C ALA A 185 -7.29 53.56 -19.80
N ILE A 186 -7.41 52.63 -20.76
CA ILE A 186 -7.22 51.20 -20.54
C ILE A 186 -5.80 50.90 -20.01
N TYR A 187 -4.76 51.41 -20.66
CA TYR A 187 -3.38 51.16 -20.24
C TYR A 187 -3.05 51.81 -18.89
N LEU A 188 -3.62 52.98 -18.58
CA LEU A 188 -3.50 53.59 -17.26
C LEU A 188 -4.17 52.72 -16.18
N ILE A 189 -5.40 52.26 -16.40
CA ILE A 189 -6.13 51.42 -15.44
C ILE A 189 -5.38 50.12 -15.17
N VAL A 190 -5.00 49.40 -16.22
CA VAL A 190 -4.31 48.11 -16.09
C VAL A 190 -2.90 48.30 -15.50
N GLY A 191 -2.14 49.27 -15.98
CA GLY A 191 -0.78 49.55 -15.50
C GLY A 191 -0.75 49.98 -14.03
N ILE A 192 -1.68 50.83 -13.59
CA ILE A 192 -1.83 51.19 -12.17
C ILE A 192 -2.22 49.96 -11.35
N ALA A 193 -3.18 49.17 -11.80
CA ALA A 193 -3.61 47.96 -11.08
C ALA A 193 -2.44 46.98 -10.88
N VAL A 194 -1.71 46.66 -11.94
CA VAL A 194 -0.54 45.75 -11.90
C VAL A 194 0.56 46.30 -10.98
N THR A 195 0.81 47.62 -11.04
CA THR A 195 1.81 48.29 -10.17
C THR A 195 1.41 48.21 -8.69
N LEU A 196 0.15 48.52 -8.37
CA LEU A 196 -0.38 48.44 -7.01
C LEU A 196 -0.30 47.01 -6.45
N ILE A 197 -0.52 45.99 -7.29
CA ILE A 197 -0.33 44.60 -6.90
C ILE A 197 1.15 44.31 -6.58
N GLY A 198 2.09 44.79 -7.40
CA GLY A 198 3.52 44.67 -7.11
C GLY A 198 3.90 45.24 -5.73
N VAL A 199 3.36 46.41 -5.37
CA VAL A 199 3.54 47.01 -4.04
C VAL A 199 2.90 46.16 -2.95
N SER A 200 1.65 45.73 -3.16
CA SER A 200 0.92 44.88 -2.21
C SER A 200 1.63 43.54 -1.94
N GLY A 201 2.38 43.03 -2.92
CA GLY A 201 3.16 41.79 -2.81
C GLY A 201 4.20 41.83 -1.70
N PHE A 202 4.79 42.98 -1.39
CA PHE A 202 5.72 43.12 -0.27
C PHE A 202 5.04 42.82 1.07
N PHE A 203 3.73 43.04 1.16
CA PHE A 203 2.93 42.74 2.34
C PHE A 203 2.31 41.35 2.26
N LEU A 204 1.85 40.91 1.08
CA LEU A 204 1.06 39.68 0.89
C LEU A 204 1.91 38.42 0.66
N ILE A 205 3.06 38.51 -0.01
CA ILE A 205 3.90 37.35 -0.34
C ILE A 205 4.84 37.05 0.82
N ASP A 206 4.81 35.80 1.29
CA ASP A 206 5.73 35.28 2.31
C ASP A 206 6.91 34.56 1.65
N GLU A 207 8.11 34.77 2.20
CA GLU A 207 9.36 34.16 1.75
C GLU A 207 9.65 32.89 2.57
N LYS A 208 9.98 31.78 1.92
CA LYS A 208 10.38 30.53 2.57
C LYS A 208 11.91 30.43 2.52
N ASN A 209 12.57 30.14 3.65
CA ASN A 209 14.01 29.86 3.65
C ASN A 209 14.25 28.55 2.90
N LEU A 210 14.63 28.64 1.63
CA LEU A 210 15.03 27.50 0.82
C LEU A 210 16.39 27.01 1.33
N LEU A 211 16.53 25.70 1.57
CA LEU A 211 17.83 25.09 1.86
C LEU A 211 18.73 25.37 0.65
N LEU A 212 19.79 26.16 0.85
CA LEU A 212 20.80 26.37 -0.18
C LEU A 212 21.39 24.99 -0.53
N PRO A 213 21.51 24.64 -1.82
CA PRO A 213 22.08 23.35 -2.20
C PRO A 213 23.45 23.17 -1.55
N GLU A 214 23.70 22.00 -0.95
CA GLU A 214 25.05 21.61 -0.48
C GLU A 214 26.07 21.60 -1.64
N ASP A 215 25.58 21.53 -2.89
CA ASP A 215 26.37 21.61 -4.11
C ASP A 215 26.87 23.04 -4.37
N LYS A 216 28.20 23.23 -4.35
CA LYS A 216 28.92 24.42 -4.84
C LYS A 216 28.81 24.61 -6.38
N ALA A 217 27.64 24.36 -6.96
CA ALA A 217 27.40 24.49 -8.39
C ALA A 217 27.30 25.96 -8.82
N GLY A 218 28.01 26.32 -9.89
CA GLY A 218 27.97 27.68 -10.45
C GLY A 218 26.63 28.01 -11.13
N PHE A 219 26.35 29.31 -11.34
CA PHE A 219 25.10 29.76 -11.99
C PHE A 219 24.85 29.11 -13.37
N ARG A 220 25.90 28.91 -14.18
CA ARG A 220 25.80 28.23 -15.49
C ARG A 220 25.33 26.77 -15.36
N GLU A 221 25.72 26.10 -14.30
CA GLU A 221 25.29 24.74 -14.01
C GLU A 221 23.83 24.67 -13.57
N ASN A 222 23.36 25.68 -12.84
CA ASN A 222 21.94 25.83 -12.49
C ASN A 222 21.05 26.12 -13.71
N LEU A 223 21.54 26.97 -14.63
CA LEU A 223 20.80 27.39 -15.82
C LEU A 223 20.44 26.22 -16.74
N PHE A 224 21.38 25.29 -16.95
CA PHE A 224 21.19 24.15 -17.86
C PHE A 224 20.83 22.85 -17.14
N TYR A 225 20.57 22.89 -15.83
CA TYR A 225 20.34 21.69 -15.01
C TYR A 225 19.22 20.80 -15.57
N SER A 226 18.05 21.38 -15.88
CA SER A 226 16.88 20.66 -16.40
C SER A 226 17.04 20.17 -17.84
N PHE A 227 18.10 20.57 -18.55
CA PHE A 227 18.39 20.09 -19.91
C PHE A 227 19.43 18.97 -19.94
N ARG A 228 20.00 18.60 -18.79
CA ARG A 228 21.03 17.56 -18.70
C ARG A 228 20.46 16.18 -19.05
N PRO A 229 21.10 15.40 -19.94
CA PRO A 229 20.66 14.04 -20.25
C PRO A 229 20.58 13.12 -19.01
N SER A 230 21.43 13.32 -18.00
CA SER A 230 21.35 12.59 -16.73
C SER A 230 20.06 12.89 -15.97
N VAL A 231 19.70 14.17 -15.83
CA VAL A 231 18.48 14.61 -15.13
C VAL A 231 17.22 14.13 -15.86
N VAL A 232 17.25 14.09 -17.20
CA VAL A 232 16.16 13.52 -18.02
C VAL A 232 16.00 12.02 -17.76
N ARG A 233 17.11 11.27 -17.69
CA ARG A 233 17.10 9.83 -17.38
C ARG A 233 16.70 9.51 -15.94
N GLU A 234 17.00 10.40 -15.00
CA GLU A 234 16.62 10.27 -13.58
C GLU A 234 15.13 10.56 -13.35
N ASN A 235 14.52 11.44 -14.17
CA ASN A 235 13.13 11.86 -14.01
C ASN A 235 12.27 11.57 -15.26
N PRO A 236 12.29 10.35 -15.82
CA PRO A 236 11.73 10.09 -17.16
C PRO A 236 10.21 10.31 -17.21
N LEU A 237 9.51 10.14 -16.09
CA LEU A 237 8.07 10.38 -15.97
C LEU A 237 7.73 11.88 -16.09
N LEU A 238 8.51 12.77 -15.49
CA LEU A 238 8.30 14.22 -15.55
C LEU A 238 8.36 14.72 -17.01
N TYR A 239 9.40 14.33 -17.75
CA TYR A 239 9.57 14.75 -19.14
C TYR A 239 8.52 14.13 -20.07
N ALA A 240 8.10 12.88 -19.81
CA ALA A 240 7.00 12.27 -20.55
C ALA A 240 5.69 13.04 -20.35
N ILE A 241 5.40 13.49 -19.11
CA ILE A 241 4.21 14.30 -18.80
C ILE A 241 4.31 15.68 -19.46
N ILE A 242 5.47 16.34 -19.44
CA ILE A 242 5.68 17.63 -20.14
C ILE A 242 5.46 17.46 -21.65
N GLY A 243 5.95 16.38 -22.26
CA GLY A 243 5.71 16.08 -23.66
C GLY A 243 4.23 15.85 -23.99
N ALA A 244 3.51 15.11 -23.14
CA ALA A 244 2.07 14.94 -23.26
C ALA A 244 1.32 16.27 -23.11
N PHE A 245 1.76 17.13 -22.19
CA PHE A 245 1.18 18.45 -21.98
C PHE A 245 1.39 19.37 -23.20
N ALA A 246 2.54 19.28 -23.86
CA ALA A 246 2.79 19.99 -25.11
C ALA A 246 1.83 19.56 -26.22
N VAL A 247 1.64 18.24 -26.42
CA VAL A 247 0.68 17.73 -27.43
C VAL A 247 -0.75 18.16 -27.11
N PHE A 248 -1.13 18.13 -25.83
CA PHE A 248 -2.41 18.66 -25.36
C PHE A 248 -2.58 20.14 -25.76
N GLY A 249 -1.59 20.98 -25.47
CA GLY A 249 -1.59 22.40 -25.83
C GLY A 249 -1.63 22.65 -27.34
N VAL A 250 -0.91 21.86 -28.14
CA VAL A 250 -0.94 21.94 -29.62
C VAL A 250 -2.37 21.71 -30.13
N SER A 251 -3.08 20.71 -29.60
CA SER A 251 -4.46 20.41 -30.02
C SER A 251 -5.40 21.62 -29.87
N ILE A 252 -5.21 22.41 -28.82
CA ILE A 252 -5.99 23.61 -28.52
C ILE A 252 -5.61 24.77 -29.44
N ASN A 253 -4.31 25.01 -29.61
CA ASN A 253 -3.80 26.13 -30.39
C ASN A 253 -4.04 26.01 -31.91
N ILE A 254 -4.50 24.84 -32.40
CA ILE A 254 -4.90 24.65 -33.80
C ILE A 254 -6.12 25.51 -34.17
N PHE A 255 -7.11 25.59 -33.30
CA PHE A 255 -8.37 26.28 -33.60
C PHE A 255 -8.57 27.55 -32.79
N MET A 256 -7.93 27.71 -31.62
CA MET A 256 -8.14 28.86 -30.74
C MET A 256 -7.99 30.23 -31.41
N PRO A 257 -6.96 30.48 -32.26
CA PRO A 257 -6.85 31.75 -32.97
C PRO A 257 -8.03 32.06 -33.91
N TYR A 258 -8.73 31.03 -34.37
CA TYR A 258 -9.80 31.11 -35.36
C TYR A 258 -11.20 31.00 -34.74
N LEU A 259 -11.31 30.79 -33.42
CA LEU A 259 -12.56 30.44 -32.75
C LEU A 259 -13.65 31.51 -32.92
N ILE A 260 -13.30 32.77 -32.68
CA ILE A 260 -14.23 33.91 -32.80
C ILE A 260 -14.70 34.04 -34.24
N LEU A 261 -13.77 33.99 -35.20
CA LEU A 261 -14.05 34.18 -36.62
C LEU A 261 -14.90 33.02 -37.19
N TYR A 262 -14.69 31.79 -36.70
CA TYR A 262 -15.52 30.64 -37.02
C TYR A 262 -16.97 30.83 -36.52
N TYR A 263 -17.19 31.36 -35.32
CA TYR A 263 -18.54 31.59 -34.80
C TYR A 263 -19.27 32.73 -35.51
N GLU A 264 -18.58 33.85 -35.71
CA GLU A 264 -19.19 35.03 -36.33
C GLU A 264 -19.42 34.83 -37.84
N LYS A 265 -18.39 34.40 -38.58
CA LYS A 265 -18.43 34.36 -40.05
C LYS A 265 -18.89 33.01 -40.60
N THR A 266 -18.44 31.89 -40.02
CA THR A 266 -18.77 30.55 -40.55
C THR A 266 -20.11 30.03 -40.06
N LEU A 267 -20.45 30.29 -38.79
CA LEU A 267 -21.74 29.90 -38.20
C LEU A 267 -22.80 31.02 -38.26
N GLY A 268 -22.42 32.25 -38.61
CA GLY A 268 -23.32 33.40 -38.70
C GLY A 268 -23.89 33.84 -37.34
N MET A 269 -23.21 33.52 -36.24
CA MET A 269 -23.66 33.84 -34.88
C MET A 269 -23.14 35.21 -34.46
N THR A 270 -23.94 36.26 -34.63
CA THR A 270 -23.60 37.62 -34.20
C THR A 270 -23.54 37.77 -32.68
N ASP A 271 -24.32 36.97 -31.95
CA ASP A 271 -24.37 36.95 -30.48
C ASP A 271 -23.50 35.86 -29.85
N TYR A 272 -22.40 35.46 -30.50
CA TYR A 272 -21.53 34.36 -30.04
C TYR A 272 -21.01 34.56 -28.60
N VAL A 273 -20.87 35.81 -28.15
CA VAL A 273 -20.49 36.16 -26.77
C VAL A 273 -21.53 35.66 -25.77
N LEU A 274 -22.83 35.76 -26.08
CA LEU A 274 -23.92 35.27 -25.21
C LEU A 274 -23.96 33.74 -25.11
N ILE A 275 -23.33 33.04 -26.05
CA ILE A 275 -23.22 31.57 -26.06
C ILE A 275 -21.93 31.12 -25.34
N MET A 276 -20.82 31.79 -25.63
CA MET A 276 -19.51 31.45 -25.07
C MET A 276 -19.37 31.83 -23.60
N ALA A 277 -19.82 33.03 -23.21
CA ALA A 277 -19.61 33.52 -21.85
C ALA A 277 -20.25 32.58 -20.79
N PRO A 278 -21.51 32.10 -20.93
CA PRO A 278 -22.06 31.14 -19.98
C PRO A 278 -21.35 29.78 -20.04
N ALA A 279 -20.96 29.29 -21.23
CA ALA A 279 -20.22 28.04 -21.36
C ALA A 279 -18.86 28.09 -20.63
N ILE A 280 -18.15 29.22 -20.76
CA ILE A 280 -16.87 29.50 -20.10
C ILE A 280 -17.05 29.59 -18.58
N VAL A 281 -18.05 30.33 -18.11
CA VAL A 281 -18.36 30.45 -16.68
C VAL A 281 -18.67 29.08 -16.08
N MET A 282 -19.53 28.29 -16.74
CA MET A 282 -19.86 26.93 -16.28
C MET A 282 -18.63 26.02 -16.28
N ALA A 283 -17.80 26.06 -17.33
CA ALA A 283 -16.57 25.27 -17.41
C ALA A 283 -15.57 25.65 -16.29
N ALA A 284 -15.44 26.95 -15.97
CA ALA A 284 -14.60 27.44 -14.89
C ALA A 284 -15.09 26.95 -13.52
N VAL A 285 -16.41 27.01 -13.27
CA VAL A 285 -17.03 26.47 -12.06
C VAL A 285 -16.76 24.97 -11.94
N ILE A 286 -17.00 24.20 -13.01
CA ILE A 286 -16.74 22.75 -13.04
C ILE A 286 -15.26 22.46 -12.73
N THR A 287 -14.34 23.22 -13.31
CA THR A 287 -12.89 23.04 -13.12
C THR A 287 -12.45 23.27 -11.69
N ALA A 288 -13.02 24.27 -11.01
CA ALA A 288 -12.73 24.55 -9.60
C ALA A 288 -13.05 23.34 -8.69
N PHE A 289 -14.11 22.58 -9.01
CA PHE A 289 -14.43 21.32 -8.32
C PHE A 289 -13.57 20.15 -8.83
N TYR A 290 -13.22 20.13 -10.11
CA TYR A 290 -12.43 19.07 -10.73
C TYR A 290 -11.00 18.97 -10.21
N GLY A 291 -10.39 20.08 -9.78
CA GLY A 291 -9.09 20.05 -9.09
C GLY A 291 -9.12 19.18 -7.82
N ARG A 292 -10.24 19.15 -7.10
CA ARG A 292 -10.46 18.24 -5.95
C ARG A 292 -10.59 16.78 -6.38
N LEU A 293 -11.09 16.52 -7.60
CA LEU A 293 -11.23 15.17 -8.14
C LEU A 293 -9.87 14.57 -8.52
N PHE A 294 -8.94 15.38 -9.02
CA PHE A 294 -7.54 14.97 -9.21
C PHE A 294 -6.89 14.55 -7.89
N ASP A 295 -7.14 15.36 -6.88
CA ASP A 295 -6.71 15.13 -5.52
C ASP A 295 -7.30 13.82 -4.94
N LEU A 296 -8.48 13.40 -5.40
CA LEU A 296 -9.17 12.16 -4.99
C LEU A 296 -8.77 10.90 -5.76
N LEU A 297 -8.77 10.97 -7.09
CA LEU A 297 -8.73 9.79 -7.94
C LEU A 297 -7.38 9.59 -8.62
N GLY A 298 -6.52 10.60 -8.54
CA GLY A 298 -5.20 10.60 -9.14
C GLY A 298 -5.17 10.88 -10.64
N PHE A 299 -3.98 11.16 -11.15
CA PHE A 299 -3.75 11.52 -12.55
C PHE A 299 -4.41 10.60 -13.56
N LYS A 300 -4.25 9.28 -13.44
CA LYS A 300 -4.79 8.33 -14.42
C LYS A 300 -6.31 8.46 -14.54
N SER A 301 -6.99 8.56 -13.42
CA SER A 301 -8.45 8.61 -13.37
C SER A 301 -9.01 9.98 -13.73
N SER A 302 -8.21 11.04 -13.60
CA SER A 302 -8.63 12.43 -13.86
C SER A 302 -8.22 12.96 -15.23
N VAL A 303 -7.14 12.47 -15.83
CA VAL A 303 -6.70 12.94 -17.15
C VAL A 303 -7.55 12.34 -18.28
N ILE A 304 -8.01 11.10 -18.14
CA ILE A 304 -8.81 10.43 -19.19
C ILE A 304 -10.15 11.16 -19.42
N PRO A 305 -10.97 11.46 -18.39
CA PRO A 305 -12.23 12.15 -18.63
C PRO A 305 -12.03 13.57 -19.16
N ALA A 306 -10.99 14.29 -18.73
CA ALA A 306 -10.65 15.60 -19.28
C ALA A 306 -10.38 15.55 -20.79
N VAL A 307 -9.56 14.59 -21.24
CA VAL A 307 -9.27 14.40 -22.67
C VAL A 307 -10.50 13.93 -23.44
N CYS A 308 -11.32 13.04 -22.86
CA CYS A 308 -12.57 12.59 -23.50
C CYS A 308 -13.59 13.73 -23.67
N LEU A 309 -13.76 14.60 -22.67
CA LEU A 309 -14.63 15.78 -22.75
C LEU A 309 -14.15 16.74 -23.84
N LEU A 310 -12.84 16.98 -23.91
CA LEU A 310 -12.24 17.80 -24.95
C LEU A 310 -12.53 17.25 -26.36
N MET A 311 -12.27 15.96 -26.56
CA MET A 311 -12.51 15.27 -27.83
C MET A 311 -14.00 15.23 -28.21
N ALA A 312 -14.90 15.04 -27.24
CA ALA A 312 -16.34 15.11 -27.47
C ALA A 312 -16.79 16.51 -27.91
N GLY A 313 -16.22 17.56 -27.31
CA GLY A 313 -16.44 18.95 -27.74
C GLY A 313 -16.04 19.17 -29.19
N TYR A 314 -14.86 18.68 -29.61
CA TYR A 314 -14.41 18.77 -31.00
C TYR A 314 -15.36 18.08 -31.98
N ILE A 315 -15.85 16.88 -31.65
CA ILE A 315 -16.79 16.14 -32.50
C ILE A 315 -18.11 16.93 -32.69
N LEU A 316 -18.64 17.51 -31.60
CA LEU A 316 -19.88 18.27 -31.67
C LEU A 316 -19.72 19.57 -32.45
N LEU A 317 -18.60 20.28 -32.28
CA LEU A 317 -18.32 21.52 -33.04
C LEU A 317 -18.00 21.25 -34.52
N TYR A 318 -17.51 20.05 -34.85
CA TYR A 318 -17.33 19.60 -36.23
C TYR A 318 -18.67 19.27 -36.92
N THR A 319 -19.61 18.65 -36.21
CA THR A 319 -20.85 18.09 -36.80
C THR A 319 -22.06 19.01 -36.68
N GLY A 320 -22.16 19.80 -35.61
CA GLY A 320 -23.34 20.60 -35.28
C GLY A 320 -23.24 22.07 -35.68
N ARG A 321 -24.38 22.63 -36.13
CA ARG A 321 -24.51 24.06 -36.48
C ARG A 321 -25.60 24.79 -35.71
N SER A 322 -26.45 24.07 -34.97
CA SER A 322 -27.48 24.71 -34.16
C SER A 322 -26.87 25.34 -32.91
N THR A 323 -27.45 26.46 -32.48
CA THR A 323 -27.03 27.22 -31.29
C THR A 323 -26.85 26.32 -30.06
N ALA A 324 -27.78 25.38 -29.84
CA ALA A 324 -27.71 24.44 -28.72
C ALA A 324 -26.53 23.47 -28.81
N VAL A 325 -26.23 22.93 -30.00
CA VAL A 325 -25.11 21.98 -30.18
C VAL A 325 -23.77 22.72 -30.07
N VAL A 326 -23.68 23.94 -30.60
CA VAL A 326 -22.47 24.78 -30.48
C VAL A 326 -22.23 25.16 -29.03
N PHE A 327 -23.28 25.48 -28.27
CA PHE A 327 -23.18 25.74 -26.83
C PHE A 327 -22.65 24.52 -26.06
N ILE A 328 -23.27 23.35 -26.24
CA ILE A 328 -22.85 22.12 -25.56
C ILE A 328 -21.43 21.71 -25.98
N GLY A 329 -21.12 21.80 -27.27
CA GLY A 329 -19.78 21.51 -27.81
C GLY A 329 -18.72 22.44 -27.20
N SER A 330 -19.00 23.74 -27.14
CA SER A 330 -18.13 24.74 -26.50
C SER A 330 -17.94 24.46 -25.01
N LEU A 331 -19.00 24.12 -24.28
CA LEU A 331 -18.95 23.79 -22.86
C LEU A 331 -18.08 22.56 -22.60
N LEU A 332 -18.27 21.48 -23.35
CA LEU A 332 -17.48 20.25 -23.20
C LEU A 332 -16.01 20.47 -23.55
N MET A 333 -15.75 21.17 -24.65
CA MET A 333 -14.41 21.55 -25.08
C MET A 333 -13.70 22.38 -24.01
N MET A 334 -14.33 23.46 -23.53
CA MET A 334 -13.74 24.33 -22.50
C MET A 334 -13.56 23.60 -21.18
N THR A 335 -14.50 22.73 -20.80
CA THR A 335 -14.35 21.91 -19.58
C THR A 335 -13.17 20.95 -19.70
N GLY A 336 -13.03 20.25 -20.83
CA GLY A 336 -11.89 19.36 -21.08
C GLY A 336 -10.55 20.10 -21.12
N TYR A 337 -10.52 21.29 -21.73
CA TYR A 337 -9.34 22.15 -21.76
C TYR A 337 -8.88 22.54 -20.35
N LEU A 338 -9.76 23.15 -19.56
CA LEU A 338 -9.42 23.68 -18.25
C LEU A 338 -9.06 22.59 -17.25
N THR A 339 -9.82 21.49 -17.25
CA THR A 339 -9.53 20.35 -16.38
C THR A 339 -8.23 19.67 -16.79
N GLY A 340 -7.94 19.57 -18.10
CA GLY A 340 -6.66 19.08 -18.60
C GLY A 340 -5.49 19.95 -18.15
N MET A 341 -5.59 21.28 -18.28
CA MET A 341 -4.59 22.23 -17.80
C MET A 341 -4.30 22.04 -16.30
N ALA A 342 -5.35 21.91 -15.48
CA ALA A 342 -5.22 21.68 -14.05
C ALA A 342 -4.51 20.36 -13.73
N VAL A 343 -4.92 19.27 -14.40
CA VAL A 343 -4.41 17.91 -14.16
C VAL A 343 -2.94 17.75 -14.59
N PHE A 344 -2.58 18.24 -15.77
CA PHE A 344 -1.18 18.21 -16.24
C PHE A 344 -0.29 19.13 -15.39
N GLY A 345 -0.74 20.35 -15.09
CA GLY A 345 -0.01 21.29 -14.25
C GLY A 345 0.28 20.75 -12.86
N ALA A 346 -0.72 20.14 -12.22
CA ALA A 346 -0.58 19.50 -10.90
C ALA A 346 0.42 18.32 -10.93
N MET A 347 0.41 17.52 -11.99
CA MET A 347 1.35 16.40 -12.14
C MET A 347 2.78 16.81 -12.39
N ILE A 348 3.00 17.80 -13.25
CA ILE A 348 4.34 18.33 -13.54
C ILE A 348 4.95 18.84 -12.23
N ARG A 349 4.23 19.70 -11.49
CA ARG A 349 4.70 20.21 -10.19
C ARG A 349 4.97 19.10 -9.17
N SER A 350 4.21 18.02 -9.20
CA SER A 350 4.38 16.90 -8.25
C SER A 350 5.65 16.07 -8.47
N HIS A 351 6.26 16.15 -9.66
CA HIS A 351 7.48 15.42 -10.00
C HIS A 351 8.70 16.34 -10.12
N ILE A 352 8.55 17.65 -9.89
CA ILE A 352 9.68 18.56 -9.79
C ILE A 352 10.42 18.27 -8.47
N PRO A 353 11.75 18.04 -8.50
CA PRO A 353 12.53 17.79 -7.29
C PRO A 353 12.48 18.97 -6.29
N GLU A 354 12.49 18.65 -5.00
CA GLU A 354 12.46 19.66 -3.94
C GLU A 354 13.65 20.63 -4.03
N GLY A 355 13.39 21.91 -3.80
CA GLY A 355 14.40 22.98 -3.86
C GLY A 355 14.89 23.33 -5.27
N LYS A 356 14.33 22.75 -6.33
CA LYS A 356 14.73 22.98 -7.73
C LYS A 356 13.60 23.57 -8.59
N ALA A 357 12.59 24.18 -7.98
CA ALA A 357 11.37 24.61 -8.68
C ALA A 357 11.62 25.63 -9.79
N GLY A 358 12.53 26.58 -9.59
CA GLY A 358 12.88 27.59 -10.58
C GLY A 358 13.64 27.01 -11.77
N ARG A 359 14.59 26.09 -11.55
CA ARG A 359 15.37 25.41 -12.61
C ARG A 359 14.49 24.61 -13.59
N PHE A 360 13.30 24.18 -13.16
CA PHE A 360 12.34 23.43 -13.99
C PHE A 360 11.25 24.29 -14.64
N GLN A 361 11.11 25.59 -14.32
CA GLN A 361 10.11 26.44 -15.00
C GLN A 361 10.43 26.63 -16.49
N GLY A 362 11.71 26.69 -16.87
CA GLY A 362 12.12 26.83 -18.27
C GLY A 362 11.60 25.69 -19.16
N ILE A 363 11.85 24.43 -18.76
CA ILE A 363 11.36 23.27 -19.53
C ILE A 363 9.83 23.17 -19.51
N ARG A 364 9.18 23.63 -18.44
CA ARG A 364 7.72 23.71 -18.36
C ARG A 364 7.14 24.71 -19.37
N ILE A 365 7.70 25.92 -19.47
CA ILE A 365 7.24 26.94 -20.44
C ILE A 365 7.48 26.51 -21.88
N ILE A 366 8.55 25.75 -22.16
CA ILE A 366 8.75 25.15 -23.48
C ILE A 366 7.56 24.23 -23.84
N GLY A 367 7.17 23.35 -22.93
CA GLY A 367 6.04 22.45 -23.15
C GLY A 367 4.67 23.14 -23.14
N GLN A 368 4.52 24.20 -22.36
CA GLN A 368 3.22 24.87 -22.15
C GLN A 368 2.93 25.99 -23.15
N VAL A 369 3.95 26.74 -23.58
CA VAL A 369 3.80 27.98 -24.37
C VAL A 369 4.52 27.86 -25.70
N LEU A 370 5.83 27.61 -25.70
CA LEU A 370 6.64 27.67 -26.93
C LEU A 370 6.20 26.63 -27.97
N VAL A 371 6.13 25.35 -27.58
CA VAL A 371 5.78 24.26 -28.50
C VAL A 371 4.32 24.38 -28.98
N PRO A 372 3.31 24.54 -28.10
CA PRO A 372 1.93 24.79 -28.52
C PRO A 372 1.75 26.03 -29.39
N GLY A 373 2.39 27.15 -29.02
CA GLY A 373 2.25 28.43 -29.69
C GLY A 373 2.86 28.47 -31.09
N ILE A 374 3.86 27.64 -31.38
CA ILE A 374 4.44 27.50 -32.72
C ILE A 374 3.70 26.46 -33.55
N LEU A 375 3.56 25.23 -33.02
CA LEU A 375 3.03 24.11 -33.80
C LEU A 375 1.52 24.20 -34.01
N GLY A 376 0.76 24.71 -33.03
CA GLY A 376 -0.70 24.82 -33.12
C GLY A 376 -1.14 25.71 -34.28
N PRO A 377 -0.76 27.00 -34.31
CA PRO A 377 -1.11 27.89 -35.41
C PRO A 377 -0.59 27.43 -36.77
N ALA A 378 0.62 26.84 -36.83
CA ALA A 378 1.18 26.30 -38.08
C ALA A 378 0.32 25.16 -38.65
N VAL A 379 -0.15 24.24 -37.81
CA VAL A 379 -1.06 23.15 -38.22
C VAL A 379 -2.44 23.73 -38.60
N GLY A 380 -2.97 24.67 -37.83
CA GLY A 380 -4.23 25.34 -38.15
C GLY A 380 -4.20 26.06 -39.49
N ALA A 381 -3.12 26.81 -39.77
CA ALA A 381 -2.92 27.49 -41.05
C ALA A 381 -2.79 26.50 -42.22
N ALA A 382 -2.07 25.38 -42.03
CA ALA A 382 -1.94 24.35 -43.04
C ALA A 382 -3.30 23.69 -43.38
N VAL A 383 -4.17 23.50 -42.39
CA VAL A 383 -5.53 22.93 -42.59
C VAL A 383 -6.46 23.91 -43.31
N LEU A 384 -6.17 25.21 -43.21
CA LEU A 384 -6.96 26.29 -43.82
C LEU A 384 -6.35 26.84 -45.11
N CYS A 385 -5.30 26.20 -45.67
CA CYS A 385 -4.63 26.71 -46.88
C CYS A 385 -5.58 26.82 -48.10
N ASP A 386 -6.59 25.96 -48.18
CA ASP A 386 -7.61 25.94 -49.24
C ASP A 386 -8.95 26.60 -48.81
N ALA A 387 -8.96 27.37 -47.72
CA ALA A 387 -10.18 28.01 -47.22
C ALA A 387 -10.62 29.20 -48.10
N GLU A 388 -11.94 29.38 -48.25
CA GLU A 388 -12.51 30.53 -48.97
C GLU A 388 -12.06 31.85 -48.34
N GLN A 389 -11.62 32.81 -49.16
CA GLN A 389 -11.21 34.13 -48.70
C GLN A 389 -12.40 35.10 -48.72
N ILE A 390 -12.55 35.86 -47.64
CA ILE A 390 -13.50 36.94 -47.48
C ILE A 390 -12.71 38.25 -47.55
N ILE A 391 -13.21 39.21 -48.32
CA ILE A 391 -12.66 40.56 -48.32
C ILE A 391 -13.33 41.34 -47.18
N ASN A 392 -12.54 41.73 -46.19
CA ASN A 392 -12.99 42.55 -45.07
C ASN A 392 -13.33 43.98 -45.53
N SER A 393 -14.05 44.73 -44.70
CA SER A 393 -14.45 46.13 -44.95
C SER A 393 -13.27 47.10 -45.11
N ASP A 394 -12.05 46.68 -44.77
CA ASP A 394 -10.79 47.42 -44.91
C ASP A 394 -9.98 47.03 -46.17
N GLY A 395 -10.50 46.12 -47.01
CA GLY A 395 -9.84 45.65 -48.23
C GLY A 395 -8.85 44.49 -48.03
N THR A 396 -8.71 43.97 -46.80
CA THR A 396 -7.85 42.80 -46.53
C THR A 396 -8.57 41.48 -46.81
N ALA A 397 -7.87 40.49 -47.38
CA ALA A 397 -8.39 39.13 -47.53
C ALA A 397 -8.18 38.34 -46.23
N SER A 398 -9.25 37.96 -45.57
CA SER A 398 -9.25 37.04 -44.42
C SER A 398 -9.82 35.69 -44.82
N PHE A 399 -9.17 34.60 -44.39
CA PHE A 399 -9.63 33.25 -44.68
C PHE A 399 -10.83 32.90 -43.80
N LEU A 400 -11.85 32.26 -44.37
CA LEU A 400 -13.03 31.74 -43.67
C LEU A 400 -12.68 30.39 -43.01
N PRO A 401 -12.54 30.31 -41.68
CA PRO A 401 -12.20 29.07 -41.02
C PRO A 401 -13.32 28.05 -41.27
N ASN A 402 -12.96 26.86 -41.73
CA ASN A 402 -13.92 25.77 -41.91
C ASN A 402 -13.81 24.75 -40.78
N ARG A 403 -14.77 23.83 -40.69
CA ARG A 403 -14.85 22.83 -39.62
C ARG A 403 -13.63 21.92 -39.48
N ASN A 404 -12.76 21.83 -40.50
CA ASN A 404 -11.62 20.91 -40.51
C ASN A 404 -10.59 21.24 -39.42
N ILE A 405 -10.59 22.47 -38.88
CA ILE A 405 -9.76 22.84 -37.72
C ILE A 405 -10.05 21.96 -36.50
N TYR A 406 -11.32 21.57 -36.26
CA TYR A 406 -11.69 20.68 -35.16
C TYR A 406 -11.31 19.23 -35.44
N ALA A 407 -11.31 18.80 -36.71
CA ALA A 407 -10.85 17.48 -37.11
C ALA A 407 -9.32 17.34 -36.90
N ALA A 408 -8.56 18.38 -37.26
CA ALA A 408 -7.12 18.43 -37.01
C ALA A 408 -6.79 18.47 -35.50
N ALA A 409 -7.52 19.27 -34.72
CA ALA A 409 -7.41 19.29 -33.26
C ALA A 409 -7.70 17.91 -32.63
N PHE A 410 -8.73 17.21 -33.12
CA PHE A 410 -9.07 15.86 -32.69
C PHE A 410 -7.97 14.84 -33.02
N ALA A 411 -7.37 14.91 -34.22
CA ALA A 411 -6.29 14.00 -34.60
C ALA A 411 -5.06 14.14 -33.67
N VAL A 412 -4.69 15.38 -33.31
CA VAL A 412 -3.60 15.64 -32.36
C VAL A 412 -3.98 15.17 -30.95
N ALA A 413 -5.22 15.41 -30.50
CA ALA A 413 -5.72 14.92 -29.21
C ALA A 413 -5.79 13.38 -29.15
N ALA A 414 -6.05 12.69 -30.26
CA ALA A 414 -6.01 11.23 -30.31
C ALA A 414 -4.56 10.70 -30.14
N GLY A 415 -3.57 11.40 -30.69
CA GLY A 415 -2.15 11.10 -30.46
C GLY A 415 -1.74 11.19 -29.00
N LEU A 416 -2.37 12.07 -28.21
CA LEU A 416 -2.18 12.17 -26.76
C LEU A 416 -2.52 10.87 -26.03
N LEU A 417 -3.49 10.08 -26.50
CA LEU A 417 -3.86 8.82 -25.88
C LEU A 417 -2.72 7.79 -25.93
N ILE A 418 -1.89 7.82 -26.98
CA ILE A 418 -0.70 6.96 -27.12
C ILE A 418 0.36 7.37 -26.09
N LEU A 419 0.59 8.67 -25.92
CA LEU A 419 1.51 9.20 -24.91
C LEU A 419 1.02 8.89 -23.49
N LEU A 420 -0.29 9.04 -23.22
CA LEU A 420 -0.89 8.67 -21.94
C LEU A 420 -0.76 7.16 -21.68
N TRP A 421 -0.91 6.31 -22.69
CA TRP A 421 -0.68 4.88 -22.57
C TRP A 421 0.78 4.56 -22.18
N LEU A 422 1.76 5.22 -22.83
CA LEU A 422 3.17 5.10 -22.46
C LEU A 422 3.44 5.58 -21.02
N ILE A 423 2.88 6.72 -20.63
CA ILE A 423 2.97 7.25 -19.27
C ILE A 423 2.38 6.26 -18.26
N PHE A 424 1.19 5.71 -18.52
CA PHE A 424 0.58 4.72 -17.64
C PHE A 424 1.38 3.43 -17.55
N ARG A 425 2.06 3.03 -18.64
CA ARG A 425 2.97 1.89 -18.63
C ARG A 425 4.23 2.18 -17.79
N MET A 426 4.79 3.39 -17.89
CA MET A 426 5.92 3.82 -17.06
C MET A 426 5.53 3.87 -15.58
N MET A 427 4.35 4.39 -15.26
CA MET A 427 3.79 4.42 -13.90
C MET A 427 3.49 3.02 -13.34
N ARG A 428 3.26 2.01 -14.18
CA ARG A 428 3.06 0.63 -13.72
C ARG A 428 4.35 -0.04 -13.26
N ASN A 429 5.50 0.45 -13.74
CA ASN A 429 6.82 -0.11 -13.47
C ASN A 429 7.60 0.67 -12.37
N GLY A 430 7.02 1.74 -11.82
CA GLY A 430 7.64 2.60 -10.80
C GLY A 430 6.60 3.13 -9.79
N HIS A 431 7.02 3.27 -8.54
CA HIS A 431 6.18 3.66 -7.39
C HIS A 431 5.58 5.08 -7.53
N HIS A 432 4.29 5.24 -7.80
CA HIS A 432 3.58 6.49 -7.47
C HIS A 432 2.13 6.20 -7.05
N LEU A 433 1.83 6.37 -5.76
CA LEU A 433 0.46 6.46 -5.23
C LEU A 433 -0.13 7.81 -5.68
N LEU A 434 -1.32 7.79 -6.27
CA LEU A 434 -2.08 8.98 -6.59
C LEU A 434 -3.36 9.03 -5.76
N LEU A 435 -3.25 9.55 -4.55
CA LEU A 435 -4.37 9.99 -3.72
C LEU A 435 -3.81 11.11 -2.84
N SER A 436 -4.08 12.35 -3.23
CA SER A 436 -3.68 13.52 -2.46
C SER A 436 -4.41 13.53 -1.11
N GLN A 437 -3.83 14.23 -0.14
CA GLN A 437 -4.42 14.40 1.19
C GLN A 437 -5.70 15.29 1.16
N SER A 438 -5.87 16.19 0.17
CA SER A 438 -7.14 16.89 -0.09
C SER A 438 -8.28 15.95 -0.52
N GLY A 439 -7.95 14.90 -1.26
CA GLY A 439 -8.92 13.87 -1.62
C GLY A 439 -9.42 13.11 -0.39
N ARG A 440 -8.50 12.79 0.54
CA ARG A 440 -8.87 12.23 1.83
C ARG A 440 -9.78 13.17 2.61
N GLU A 441 -9.45 14.46 2.72
CA GLU A 441 -10.29 15.47 3.40
C GLU A 441 -11.68 15.67 2.79
N LEU A 442 -11.82 15.64 1.45
CA LEU A 442 -13.13 15.77 0.82
C LEU A 442 -13.95 14.52 1.12
N LEU A 443 -13.41 13.31 0.89
CA LEU A 443 -14.03 12.05 1.30
C LEU A 443 -14.40 12.08 2.78
N THR A 444 -13.57 12.72 3.60
CA THR A 444 -13.86 12.93 5.01
C THR A 444 -15.00 13.91 5.28
N SER A 445 -15.11 15.00 4.52
CA SER A 445 -16.17 16.00 4.66
C SER A 445 -17.54 15.51 4.18
N ILE A 446 -17.59 14.58 3.23
CA ILE A 446 -18.80 13.87 2.79
C ILE A 446 -19.01 12.54 3.54
N GLY A 447 -18.28 12.29 4.63
CA GLY A 447 -18.54 11.19 5.57
C GLY A 447 -18.01 9.81 5.18
N LEU A 448 -17.14 9.73 4.17
CA LEU A 448 -16.52 8.51 3.66
C LEU A 448 -15.12 8.22 4.25
N LEU A 449 -14.48 9.15 4.96
CA LEU A 449 -13.20 8.98 5.70
C LEU A 449 -13.18 9.88 6.99
N PRO A 450 -12.27 9.70 7.99
CA PRO A 450 -12.18 10.59 9.19
C PRO A 450 -11.19 11.77 9.03
N LYS A 451 -11.27 12.84 9.85
CA LYS A 451 -10.39 14.05 9.80
C LYS A 451 -9.16 13.87 10.70
N CYS A 452 -7.96 13.94 10.17
CA CYS A 452 -6.70 13.89 10.95
C CYS A 452 -6.22 15.28 11.39
N GLN A 453 -5.77 15.41 12.64
CA GLN A 453 -4.94 16.54 13.13
C GLN A 453 -3.47 16.10 13.23
N GLU A 454 -2.58 17.02 12.85
CA GLU A 454 -1.19 16.70 12.52
C GLU A 454 -0.24 17.36 13.56
N THR A 455 0.31 16.59 14.51
CA THR A 455 1.28 17.07 15.52
C THR A 455 2.71 16.64 15.18
N GLU A 456 3.68 17.56 15.34
CA GLU A 456 5.11 17.31 15.07
C GLU A 456 5.76 16.36 16.10
N PRO A 457 6.71 15.50 15.68
CA PRO A 457 7.39 14.57 16.57
C PRO A 457 8.44 15.30 17.41
N GLN A 458 8.23 15.34 18.73
CA GLN A 458 9.28 15.74 19.67
C GLN A 458 10.27 14.58 19.89
N ASN A 459 11.54 15.01 19.90
CA ASN A 459 12.76 14.25 20.10
C ASN A 459 12.68 13.40 21.39
N THR A 460 12.46 12.09 21.27
CA THR A 460 12.61 11.16 22.40
C THR A 460 14.09 10.86 22.61
N ASP A 461 14.54 11.09 23.84
CA ASP A 461 15.92 10.96 24.31
C ASP A 461 16.58 9.62 23.92
N ARG A 462 17.65 9.71 23.12
CA ARG A 462 18.49 8.59 22.67
C ARG A 462 19.55 8.16 23.69
N ARG A 463 19.38 8.44 24.98
CA ARG A 463 20.40 8.17 26.00
C ARG A 463 19.80 7.47 27.21
N ASN A 464 19.58 6.15 27.12
CA ASN A 464 19.61 5.24 28.29
C ASN A 464 19.39 3.74 27.97
N ILE A 465 19.78 3.22 26.80
CA ILE A 465 19.73 1.77 26.53
C ILE A 465 21.13 1.11 26.59
N ASN A 466 22.21 1.90 26.68
CA ASN A 466 23.57 1.37 26.51
C ASN A 466 24.35 1.09 27.80
N ALA A 467 23.72 0.97 28.97
CA ALA A 467 24.46 0.84 30.23
C ALA A 467 24.36 -0.50 30.99
N GLU A 468 23.48 -1.45 30.61
CA GLU A 468 23.31 -2.69 31.42
C GLU A 468 23.31 -4.03 30.66
N SER A 469 23.42 -4.09 29.33
CA SER A 469 23.17 -5.35 28.59
C SER A 469 24.40 -6.13 28.08
N SER A 470 25.62 -5.75 28.48
CA SER A 470 26.84 -6.35 27.88
C SER A 470 27.04 -7.86 28.18
N THR A 471 26.30 -8.44 29.12
CA THR A 471 26.35 -9.87 29.47
C THR A 471 25.16 -10.72 28.97
N GLN A 472 24.11 -10.11 28.39
CA GLN A 472 22.88 -10.84 28.00
C GLN A 472 22.79 -11.23 26.50
N THR A 473 23.80 -10.92 25.68
CA THR A 473 23.71 -11.10 24.22
C THR A 473 23.91 -12.54 23.72
N GLU A 474 24.38 -13.47 24.56
CA GLU A 474 24.60 -14.88 24.19
C GLU A 474 23.40 -15.81 24.46
N GLU A 475 22.39 -15.40 25.25
CA GLU A 475 21.26 -16.24 25.67
C GLU A 475 19.91 -15.88 25.01
N ILE A 476 19.92 -15.07 23.95
CA ILE A 476 18.70 -14.61 23.29
C ILE A 476 18.00 -15.78 22.58
N TRP A 477 16.75 -16.03 22.97
CA TRP A 477 15.94 -17.14 22.43
C TRP A 477 16.70 -18.48 22.51
N ALA A 478 17.30 -18.77 23.67
CA ALA A 478 18.06 -19.99 23.91
C ALA A 478 17.18 -21.21 24.25
N GLY A 479 15.85 -21.05 24.33
CA GLY A 479 14.90 -22.14 24.54
C GLY A 479 14.90 -23.15 23.37
N TYR A 480 14.45 -24.38 23.65
CA TYR A 480 14.36 -25.42 22.63
C TYR A 480 13.24 -25.08 21.61
N PRO A 481 13.55 -24.85 20.30
CA PRO A 481 12.61 -24.26 19.35
C PRO A 481 11.41 -25.13 18.95
N ARG A 482 11.44 -26.45 19.21
CA ARG A 482 10.34 -27.39 18.88
C ARG A 482 9.73 -28.02 20.14
N PRO A 483 8.81 -27.34 20.85
CA PRO A 483 8.17 -27.86 22.05
C PRO A 483 7.48 -29.22 21.87
N ARG A 484 7.03 -29.54 20.66
CA ARG A 484 6.38 -30.82 20.34
C ARG A 484 7.36 -31.97 20.11
N MET A 485 8.66 -31.72 20.07
CA MET A 485 9.66 -32.73 19.73
C MET A 485 10.99 -32.39 20.38
N ARG A 486 11.02 -32.40 21.71
CA ARG A 486 12.17 -32.00 22.51
C ARG A 486 13.19 -33.12 22.65
N ARG A 487 14.46 -32.76 22.49
CA ARG A 487 15.64 -33.59 22.79
C ARG A 487 16.53 -32.87 23.78
N THR A 488 17.36 -33.65 24.48
CA THR A 488 18.41 -33.10 25.34
C THR A 488 19.63 -32.64 24.55
N SER A 489 19.83 -33.14 23.32
CA SER A 489 21.00 -32.90 22.47
C SER A 489 20.93 -31.60 21.63
N PHE A 490 20.32 -30.55 22.18
CA PHE A 490 20.10 -29.27 21.50
C PHE A 490 21.22 -28.26 21.75
N ARG A 491 21.56 -27.50 20.71
CA ARG A 491 22.42 -26.33 20.84
C ARG A 491 21.95 -25.19 19.93
N SER A 492 21.65 -24.04 20.52
CA SER A 492 21.30 -22.84 19.77
C SER A 492 22.51 -22.29 18.99
N LEU A 493 22.27 -21.81 17.77
CA LEU A 493 23.18 -21.00 16.98
C LEU A 493 22.68 -19.55 16.87
N ASN A 494 21.69 -19.14 17.67
CA ASN A 494 21.29 -17.74 17.78
C ASN A 494 22.40 -16.86 18.36
N GLY A 495 22.17 -15.54 18.37
CA GLY A 495 23.12 -14.55 18.83
C GLY A 495 23.81 -13.83 17.68
N LYS A 496 25.07 -13.42 17.89
CA LYS A 496 25.80 -12.54 16.97
C LYS A 496 26.30 -13.27 15.73
N TRP A 497 25.90 -12.79 14.56
CA TRP A 497 26.36 -13.25 13.25
C TRP A 497 26.97 -12.06 12.49
N THR A 498 27.62 -12.33 11.36
CA THR A 498 28.02 -11.29 10.41
C THR A 498 27.10 -11.32 9.20
N LEU A 499 26.41 -10.24 8.90
CA LEU A 499 25.64 -10.03 7.67
C LEU A 499 26.34 -9.00 6.79
N ASN A 500 26.72 -9.38 5.56
CA ASN A 500 27.37 -8.49 4.59
C ASN A 500 28.56 -7.69 5.18
N GLY A 501 29.33 -8.33 6.08
CA GLY A 501 30.50 -7.73 6.73
C GLY A 501 30.20 -6.89 7.98
N LYS A 502 28.95 -6.80 8.46
CA LYS A 502 28.57 -6.13 9.71
C LYS A 502 27.91 -7.08 10.69
N GLU A 503 27.99 -6.79 11.98
CA GLU A 503 27.33 -7.60 13.01
C GLU A 503 25.80 -7.52 12.89
N ILE A 504 25.12 -8.64 13.11
CA ILE A 504 23.67 -8.75 13.23
C ILE A 504 23.31 -9.75 14.33
N LEU A 505 22.20 -9.52 15.02
CA LEU A 505 21.65 -10.42 16.03
C LEU A 505 20.53 -11.30 15.47
N ILE A 506 20.74 -12.61 15.45
CA ILE A 506 19.76 -13.65 15.06
C ILE A 506 19.05 -14.14 16.33
N PRO A 507 17.71 -14.33 16.33
CA PRO A 507 16.85 -14.56 15.16
C PRO A 507 16.13 -13.32 14.60
N PHE A 508 16.54 -12.10 14.93
CA PHE A 508 15.79 -10.93 14.49
C PHE A 508 16.05 -10.57 13.01
N PRO A 509 15.02 -10.19 12.23
CA PRO A 509 15.22 -9.82 10.84
C PRO A 509 16.07 -8.54 10.73
N PRO A 510 16.85 -8.34 9.65
CA PRO A 510 17.76 -7.20 9.50
C PRO A 510 17.09 -5.82 9.54
N GLN A 511 15.78 -5.76 9.31
CA GLN A 511 14.99 -4.53 9.35
C GLN A 511 14.62 -4.12 10.78
N SER A 512 14.67 -5.04 11.74
CA SER A 512 14.28 -4.81 13.13
C SER A 512 15.31 -3.98 13.88
N LEU A 513 14.86 -3.27 14.91
CA LEU A 513 15.72 -2.57 15.86
C LEU A 513 16.57 -3.56 16.66
N LEU A 514 15.97 -4.66 17.10
CA LEU A 514 16.63 -5.69 17.93
C LEU A 514 17.76 -6.43 17.20
N SER A 515 17.73 -6.49 15.86
CA SER A 515 18.84 -7.07 15.08
C SER A 515 20.15 -6.28 15.18
N GLY A 516 20.10 -5.01 15.58
CA GLY A 516 21.24 -4.10 15.55
C GLY A 516 21.71 -3.69 14.14
N TYR A 517 21.04 -4.16 13.08
CA TYR A 517 21.46 -3.93 11.68
C TYR A 517 20.68 -2.81 10.98
N GLN A 518 19.35 -2.79 11.12
CA GLN A 518 18.41 -1.79 10.54
C GLN A 518 18.62 -1.50 9.05
N GLY A 519 18.89 -2.54 8.26
CA GLY A 519 19.19 -2.43 6.83
C GLY A 519 17.95 -2.44 5.94
N PRO A 520 18.06 -1.97 4.67
CA PRO A 520 16.98 -2.10 3.70
C PRO A 520 16.69 -3.57 3.41
N ILE A 521 15.52 -3.86 2.82
CA ILE A 521 15.25 -5.21 2.32
C ILE A 521 16.27 -5.61 1.27
N GLY A 522 16.88 -6.78 1.48
CA GLY A 522 17.98 -7.28 0.68
C GLY A 522 17.58 -8.40 -0.26
N ARG A 523 17.98 -8.25 -1.53
CA ARG A 523 18.07 -9.38 -2.47
C ARG A 523 19.35 -10.21 -2.27
N HIS A 524 20.33 -9.68 -1.56
CA HIS A 524 21.63 -10.30 -1.36
C HIS A 524 22.02 -10.12 0.11
N LEU A 525 21.66 -11.09 0.93
CA LEU A 525 21.96 -11.14 2.35
C LEU A 525 22.89 -12.33 2.58
N GLU A 526 24.17 -12.08 2.85
CA GLU A 526 25.14 -13.13 3.16
C GLU A 526 25.45 -13.13 4.66
N TYR A 527 24.91 -14.13 5.35
CA TYR A 527 25.09 -14.38 6.77
C TYR A 527 26.25 -15.35 6.98
N VAL A 528 27.16 -15.00 7.89
CA VAL A 528 28.30 -15.82 8.27
C VAL A 528 28.32 -16.01 9.78
N ARG A 529 28.43 -17.26 10.22
CA ARG A 529 28.66 -17.62 11.63
C ARG A 529 29.79 -18.61 11.71
N LYS A 530 30.73 -18.33 12.62
CA LYS A 530 31.75 -19.27 13.05
C LYS A 530 31.32 -19.88 14.38
N PHE A 531 31.50 -21.19 14.52
CA PHE A 531 31.17 -21.91 15.74
C PHE A 531 32.07 -23.13 15.88
N ILE A 532 32.33 -23.54 17.12
CA ILE A 532 33.10 -24.73 17.42
C ILE A 532 32.13 -25.84 17.79
N LEU A 533 32.22 -26.96 17.07
CA LEU A 533 31.44 -28.15 17.38
C LEU A 533 31.98 -28.83 18.64
N PRO A 534 31.12 -29.45 19.47
CA PRO A 534 31.60 -30.37 20.47
C PRO A 534 32.24 -31.60 19.76
N PRO A 535 33.05 -32.41 20.47
CA PRO A 535 33.68 -33.59 19.89
C PRO A 535 32.64 -34.48 19.20
N ALA A 536 32.96 -34.97 18.00
CA ALA A 536 32.06 -35.84 17.25
C ALA A 536 31.71 -37.08 18.10
N GLU A 537 30.44 -37.24 18.44
CA GLU A 537 29.95 -38.44 19.10
C GLU A 537 29.90 -39.58 18.07
N LYS A 538 30.75 -40.60 18.25
CA LYS A 538 30.80 -41.76 17.35
C LYS A 538 29.41 -42.39 17.23
N GLY A 539 28.94 -42.60 16.00
CA GLY A 539 27.64 -43.22 15.72
C GLY A 539 26.44 -42.26 15.75
N ARG A 540 26.65 -40.96 15.99
CA ARG A 540 25.61 -39.92 15.94
C ARG A 540 25.71 -39.11 14.64
N ARG A 541 24.57 -38.61 14.18
CA ARG A 541 24.41 -37.63 13.12
C ARG A 541 24.19 -36.24 13.70
N LEU A 542 24.62 -35.21 12.99
CA LEU A 542 24.42 -33.82 13.37
C LEU A 542 23.51 -33.13 12.36
N ILE A 543 22.38 -32.62 12.83
CA ILE A 543 21.38 -31.95 12.00
C ILE A 543 21.41 -30.45 12.27
N LEU A 544 21.50 -29.65 11.21
CA LEU A 544 21.37 -28.20 11.22
C LEU A 544 19.93 -27.81 10.88
N HIS A 545 19.31 -27.02 11.73
CA HIS A 545 17.91 -26.60 11.61
C HIS A 545 17.78 -25.09 11.45
N PHE A 546 16.80 -24.69 10.64
CA PHE A 546 16.35 -23.31 10.48
C PHE A 546 14.84 -23.26 10.72
N GLY A 547 14.40 -22.34 11.57
CA GLY A 547 12.98 -22.10 11.83
C GLY A 547 12.29 -21.45 10.62
N ALA A 548 12.89 -20.39 10.08
CA ALA A 548 12.41 -19.70 8.89
C ALA A 548 13.48 -18.72 8.37
N VAL A 549 13.58 -18.63 7.03
CA VAL A 549 14.47 -17.68 6.34
C VAL A 549 13.71 -17.09 5.15
N ASP A 550 13.47 -15.77 5.18
CA ASP A 550 12.68 -15.10 4.17
C ASP A 550 13.56 -14.58 3.00
N GLN A 551 13.39 -14.98 1.74
CA GLN A 551 12.39 -15.87 1.18
C GLN A 551 12.99 -17.14 0.55
N ILE A 552 14.23 -17.04 0.06
CA ILE A 552 15.00 -18.14 -0.53
C ILE A 552 16.34 -18.20 0.19
N ALA A 553 16.69 -19.37 0.72
CA ALA A 553 17.94 -19.60 1.45
C ALA A 553 18.82 -20.61 0.72
N GLU A 554 20.09 -20.30 0.54
CA GLU A 554 21.14 -21.23 0.10
C GLU A 554 22.16 -21.38 1.23
N VAL A 555 22.44 -22.61 1.64
CA VAL A 555 23.22 -22.88 2.85
C VAL A 555 24.52 -23.59 2.49
N TYR A 556 25.62 -23.14 3.08
CA TYR A 556 26.96 -23.67 2.89
C TYR A 556 27.64 -23.87 4.24
N LEU A 557 28.37 -24.96 4.41
CA LEU A 557 29.20 -25.23 5.58
C LEU A 557 30.63 -25.49 5.14
N ASN A 558 31.59 -24.74 5.67
CA ASN A 558 33.02 -24.83 5.31
C ASN A 558 33.27 -24.75 3.80
N GLY A 559 32.46 -23.95 3.08
CA GLY A 559 32.50 -23.81 1.62
C GLY A 559 31.74 -24.89 0.85
N LEU A 560 31.32 -25.98 1.47
CA LEU A 560 30.48 -27.02 0.85
C LEU A 560 29.03 -26.57 0.81
N TYR A 561 28.41 -26.63 -0.37
CA TYR A 561 26.98 -26.35 -0.55
C TYR A 561 26.13 -27.49 0.01
N LEU A 562 25.26 -27.19 0.97
CA LEU A 562 24.36 -28.14 1.60
C LEU A 562 23.01 -28.25 0.88
N GLY A 563 22.51 -27.12 0.35
CA GLY A 563 21.25 -27.09 -0.40
C GLY A 563 20.52 -25.75 -0.32
N LYS A 564 19.28 -25.76 -0.81
CA LYS A 564 18.41 -24.59 -0.94
C LYS A 564 17.01 -24.83 -0.38
N HIS A 565 16.42 -23.79 0.21
CA HIS A 565 15.03 -23.75 0.65
C HIS A 565 14.28 -22.59 -0.02
N GLU A 566 13.00 -22.81 -0.38
CA GLU A 566 12.09 -21.77 -0.87
C GLU A 566 10.84 -21.73 0.02
N GLY A 567 10.67 -20.65 0.78
CA GLY A 567 9.62 -20.53 1.80
C GLY A 567 10.07 -19.63 2.93
N GLY A 568 9.21 -18.71 3.37
CA GLY A 568 9.59 -17.67 4.32
C GLY A 568 9.10 -17.93 5.74
N TYR A 569 8.29 -18.97 5.95
CA TYR A 569 7.49 -19.15 7.17
C TYR A 569 7.52 -20.57 7.75
N LEU A 570 8.21 -21.51 7.11
CA LEU A 570 8.23 -22.91 7.52
C LEU A 570 9.66 -23.42 7.74
N PRO A 571 9.86 -24.37 8.67
CA PRO A 571 11.19 -24.86 9.03
C PRO A 571 11.78 -25.83 7.99
N PHE A 572 13.11 -25.89 7.95
CA PHE A 572 13.88 -26.83 7.14
C PHE A 572 15.20 -27.21 7.81
N SER A 573 15.80 -28.32 7.36
CA SER A 573 17.02 -28.86 7.97
C SER A 573 17.94 -29.55 6.99
N PHE A 574 19.21 -29.67 7.37
CA PHE A 574 20.27 -30.38 6.63
C PHE A 574 21.04 -31.31 7.57
N ASP A 575 21.32 -32.52 7.12
CA ASP A 575 22.31 -33.40 7.77
C ASP A 575 23.72 -32.91 7.40
N ILE A 576 24.47 -32.46 8.39
CA ILE A 576 25.81 -31.86 8.20
C ILE A 576 26.93 -32.76 8.70
N THR A 577 26.63 -34.01 9.05
CA THR A 577 27.57 -34.97 9.66
C THR A 577 28.85 -35.13 8.84
N ASN A 578 28.76 -35.13 7.51
CA ASN A 578 29.90 -35.32 6.61
C ASN A 578 30.54 -34.00 6.13
N ALA A 579 29.94 -32.86 6.46
CA ALA A 579 30.38 -31.53 6.02
C ALA A 579 31.18 -30.79 7.10
N MET A 580 31.20 -31.32 8.31
CA MET A 580 31.88 -30.72 9.46
C MET A 580 33.37 -31.02 9.48
N GLN A 581 34.13 -30.12 10.10
CA GLN A 581 35.56 -30.29 10.38
C GLN A 581 35.84 -30.17 11.87
N GLU A 582 36.96 -30.73 12.33
CA GLU A 582 37.41 -30.55 13.71
C GLU A 582 37.74 -29.07 13.99
N GLY A 583 37.38 -28.58 15.18
CA GLY A 583 37.59 -27.19 15.58
C GLY A 583 36.53 -26.23 15.04
N GLU A 584 36.97 -25.09 14.51
CA GLU A 584 36.09 -24.01 14.04
C GLU A 584 35.42 -24.39 12.70
N ASN A 585 34.10 -24.29 12.65
CA ASN A 585 33.29 -24.46 11.45
C ASN A 585 32.69 -23.12 11.04
N GLN A 586 32.55 -22.90 9.73
CA GLN A 586 31.97 -21.68 9.17
C GLN A 586 30.68 -21.99 8.41
N LEU A 587 29.56 -21.50 8.92
CA LEU A 587 28.26 -21.54 8.25
C LEU A 587 28.04 -20.24 7.47
N LEU A 588 27.71 -20.38 6.19
CA LEU A 588 27.33 -19.29 5.28
C LEU A 588 25.90 -19.54 4.81
N VAL A 589 25.02 -18.55 5.00
CA VAL A 589 23.64 -18.58 4.52
C VAL A 589 23.43 -17.39 3.60
N LYS A 590 23.09 -17.65 2.34
CA LYS A 590 22.70 -16.62 1.38
C LYS A 590 21.18 -16.55 1.32
N ALA A 591 20.61 -15.43 1.75
CA ALA A 591 19.19 -15.17 1.65
C ALA A 591 18.89 -14.15 0.55
N THR A 592 17.84 -14.44 -0.23
CA THR A 592 17.33 -13.55 -1.28
C THR A 592 15.83 -13.33 -1.06
N ASP A 593 15.43 -12.07 -0.89
CA ASP A 593 14.04 -11.67 -1.01
C ASP A 593 13.86 -10.52 -2.02
N ALA A 594 12.94 -10.73 -2.96
CA ALA A 594 12.57 -9.75 -3.97
C ALA A 594 11.18 -9.14 -3.72
N LEU A 595 10.52 -9.45 -2.59
CA LEU A 595 9.11 -9.23 -2.32
C LEU A 595 8.23 -9.64 -3.50
N SER A 596 8.55 -10.81 -4.05
CA SER A 596 7.87 -11.30 -5.23
C SER A 596 6.45 -11.73 -4.86
N PRO A 597 5.40 -11.30 -5.60
CA PRO A 597 4.05 -11.80 -5.38
C PRO A 597 3.88 -13.29 -5.76
N ARG A 598 4.96 -13.97 -6.18
CA ARG A 598 5.01 -15.42 -6.34
C ARG A 598 4.99 -16.13 -4.98
N TYR A 599 5.67 -15.58 -3.99
CA TYR A 599 5.79 -16.16 -2.67
C TYR A 599 4.78 -15.50 -1.72
N PRO A 600 4.40 -16.17 -0.63
CA PRO A 600 3.64 -15.56 0.45
C PRO A 600 4.41 -14.40 1.05
N TYR A 601 3.78 -13.24 1.18
CA TYR A 601 4.43 -12.07 1.80
C TYR A 601 3.55 -11.36 2.83
N GLY A 602 2.28 -11.78 3.01
CA GLY A 602 1.37 -11.15 3.97
C GLY A 602 1.28 -9.63 3.78
N LYS A 603 0.95 -8.88 4.85
CA LYS A 603 0.82 -7.40 4.85
C LYS A 603 2.14 -6.63 4.74
N GLN A 604 3.16 -7.19 4.10
CA GLN A 604 4.47 -6.57 3.92
C GLN A 604 4.52 -5.67 2.67
N ARG A 605 5.00 -4.42 2.80
CA ARG A 605 5.21 -3.53 1.63
C ARG A 605 6.32 -2.50 1.82
N LYS A 606 7.18 -2.30 0.81
CA LYS A 606 8.24 -1.25 0.87
C LYS A 606 7.69 0.16 1.10
N ALA A 607 6.59 0.48 0.42
CA ALA A 607 5.81 1.69 0.67
C ALA A 607 4.67 1.33 1.65
N ARG A 608 5.04 1.09 2.90
CA ARG A 608 4.13 0.83 4.02
C ARG A 608 3.27 2.06 4.32
N GLY A 609 2.11 1.84 4.91
CA GLY A 609 1.10 2.88 5.16
C GLY A 609 -0.30 2.31 5.33
N GLY A 610 -1.03 2.74 6.37
CA GLY A 610 -2.32 2.16 6.73
C GLY A 610 -2.19 0.69 7.12
N MET A 611 -2.96 -0.21 6.50
CA MET A 611 -2.94 -1.66 6.79
C MET A 611 -1.70 -2.43 6.27
N TRP A 612 -0.69 -1.74 5.71
CA TRP A 612 0.54 -2.35 5.17
C TRP A 612 1.74 -1.98 6.03
N TYR A 613 2.51 -2.97 6.46
CA TYR A 613 3.56 -2.81 7.48
C TYR A 613 4.97 -3.00 6.93
N THR A 614 5.94 -2.83 7.83
CA THR A 614 7.36 -3.04 7.55
C THR A 614 7.61 -4.44 7.00
N PRO A 615 8.19 -4.53 5.80
CA PRO A 615 8.56 -5.81 5.23
C PRO A 615 9.87 -6.32 5.85
N VAL A 616 10.05 -7.63 5.94
CA VAL A 616 11.22 -8.34 6.49
C VAL A 616 11.95 -9.13 5.40
N SER A 617 13.16 -9.61 5.70
CA SER A 617 13.94 -10.50 4.83
C SER A 617 14.98 -11.23 5.67
N GLY A 618 15.60 -12.28 5.14
CA GLY A 618 16.67 -13.02 5.79
C GLY A 618 16.20 -13.93 6.92
N ILE A 619 17.14 -14.32 7.79
CA ILE A 619 16.87 -15.22 8.91
C ILE A 619 16.04 -14.45 9.95
N TRP A 620 14.82 -14.91 10.23
CA TRP A 620 13.93 -14.27 11.20
C TRP A 620 13.37 -15.22 12.26
N GLN A 621 13.79 -16.50 12.28
CA GLN A 621 13.52 -17.44 13.37
C GLN A 621 14.80 -18.19 13.77
N ASN A 622 14.70 -19.04 14.79
CA ASN A 622 15.82 -19.77 15.40
C ASN A 622 16.67 -20.56 14.40
N VAL A 623 17.98 -20.62 14.66
CA VAL A 623 18.93 -21.54 14.00
C VAL A 623 19.58 -22.40 15.07
N TRP A 624 19.63 -23.71 14.89
CA TRP A 624 20.16 -24.61 15.92
C TRP A 624 20.68 -25.93 15.38
N LEU A 625 21.39 -26.66 16.25
CA LEU A 625 21.96 -27.98 15.99
C LEU A 625 21.34 -29.03 16.91
N GLU A 626 21.18 -30.25 16.38
CA GLU A 626 20.79 -31.43 17.16
C GLU A 626 21.66 -32.64 16.81
N TYR A 627 22.22 -33.29 17.83
CA TYR A 627 22.79 -34.63 17.66
C TYR A 627 21.68 -35.68 17.75
N VAL A 628 21.61 -36.55 16.77
CA VAL A 628 20.62 -37.62 16.66
C VAL A 628 21.31 -38.96 16.38
N PRO A 629 20.71 -40.10 16.72
CA PRO A 629 21.24 -41.40 16.30
C PRO A 629 21.22 -41.58 14.78
N GLU A 630 21.82 -42.66 14.28
CA GLU A 630 21.83 -42.97 12.84
C GLU A 630 20.40 -43.10 12.26
N VAL A 631 19.52 -43.77 12.99
CA VAL A 631 18.07 -43.82 12.74
C VAL A 631 17.38 -43.00 13.81
N TYR A 632 16.66 -41.96 13.41
CA TYR A 632 16.09 -40.98 14.33
C TYR A 632 14.69 -40.53 13.90
N ILE A 633 13.94 -40.00 14.86
CA ILE A 633 12.59 -39.49 14.65
C ILE A 633 12.71 -38.15 13.91
N THR A 634 12.00 -38.01 12.79
CA THR A 634 11.95 -36.79 11.98
C THR A 634 10.68 -35.97 12.23
N GLY A 635 9.62 -36.59 12.75
CA GLY A 635 8.40 -35.89 13.16
C GLY A 635 7.42 -36.79 13.91
N LEU A 636 6.48 -36.16 14.63
CA LEU A 636 5.40 -36.81 15.36
C LEU A 636 4.06 -36.26 14.87
N ASP A 637 3.30 -37.10 14.18
CA ASP A 637 1.93 -36.80 13.76
C ASP A 637 0.98 -37.35 14.84
N ILE A 638 0.47 -36.45 15.67
CA ILE A 638 -0.46 -36.78 16.77
C ILE A 638 -1.84 -36.21 16.47
N THR A 639 -2.84 -37.08 16.55
CA THR A 639 -4.26 -36.73 16.41
C THR A 639 -5.00 -37.35 17.58
N ALA A 640 -5.93 -36.61 18.20
CA ALA A 640 -6.68 -37.10 19.35
C ALA A 640 -8.16 -36.71 19.24
N ASP A 641 -9.03 -37.57 19.76
CA ASP A 641 -10.44 -37.27 20.03
C ASP A 641 -10.66 -37.10 21.55
N THR A 642 -11.86 -37.40 22.06
CA THR A 642 -12.19 -37.30 23.49
C THR A 642 -11.68 -38.47 24.33
N GLU A 643 -11.32 -39.60 23.72
CA GLU A 643 -10.95 -40.84 24.43
C GLU A 643 -9.63 -41.42 23.94
N LYS A 644 -9.34 -41.25 22.66
CA LYS A 644 -8.26 -41.89 21.94
C LYS A 644 -7.23 -40.89 21.46
N VAL A 645 -5.98 -41.33 21.48
CA VAL A 645 -4.87 -40.63 20.82
C VAL A 645 -4.21 -41.58 19.83
N HIS A 646 -3.99 -41.07 18.63
CA HIS A 646 -3.30 -41.74 17.55
C HIS A 646 -1.95 -41.04 17.33
N ILE A 647 -0.87 -41.82 17.35
CA ILE A 647 0.51 -41.33 17.24
C ILE A 647 1.19 -42.07 16.11
N HIS A 648 1.59 -41.31 15.09
CA HIS A 648 2.42 -41.79 14.00
C HIS A 648 3.81 -41.13 14.05
N VAL A 649 4.85 -41.94 14.04
CA VAL A 649 6.25 -41.54 14.20
C VAL A 649 6.94 -41.61 12.84
N ARG A 650 7.33 -40.47 12.29
CA ARG A 650 8.13 -40.44 11.06
C ARG A 650 9.59 -40.66 11.40
N SER A 651 10.27 -41.52 10.63
CA SER A 651 11.68 -41.85 10.84
C SER A 651 12.58 -41.35 9.70
N SER A 652 13.87 -41.27 9.97
CA SER A 652 14.88 -41.03 8.92
C SER A 652 15.05 -42.21 7.96
N ALA A 653 14.63 -43.43 8.36
CA ALA A 653 14.70 -44.60 7.49
C ALA A 653 13.67 -44.56 6.36
N ASP A 654 12.51 -43.93 6.58
CA ASP A 654 11.42 -43.87 5.59
C ASP A 654 11.81 -43.05 4.34
N THR A 655 12.72 -42.08 4.52
CA THR A 655 13.25 -41.26 3.42
C THR A 655 14.35 -41.94 2.61
N ALA A 656 14.95 -43.03 3.12
CA ALA A 656 15.94 -43.83 2.38
C ALA A 656 15.29 -44.83 1.41
N VAL A 657 14.07 -45.28 1.70
CA VAL A 657 13.34 -46.32 0.94
C VAL A 657 12.51 -45.76 -0.21
N SER A 658 12.08 -44.49 -0.16
CA SER A 658 11.16 -43.85 -1.13
C SER A 658 11.78 -43.41 -2.46
N SER A 659 13.01 -43.83 -2.79
CA SER A 659 13.71 -43.34 -3.99
C SER A 659 13.20 -43.86 -5.34
N HIS A 660 12.05 -44.55 -5.39
CA HIS A 660 11.43 -44.99 -6.64
C HIS A 660 10.01 -44.52 -6.94
N ASP A 661 9.22 -43.95 -6.03
CA ASP A 661 7.90 -43.38 -6.38
C ASP A 661 7.37 -42.46 -5.26
N ASN A 662 7.82 -41.20 -5.24
CA ASN A 662 7.08 -40.01 -4.76
C ASN A 662 8.03 -38.81 -4.68
N ALA A 663 8.09 -38.05 -5.78
CA ALA A 663 8.72 -36.74 -5.82
C ALA A 663 7.74 -35.70 -5.27
N ASP A 664 7.52 -35.62 -3.96
CA ASP A 664 6.79 -34.52 -3.32
C ASP A 664 6.93 -34.59 -1.78
N ILE A 665 8.04 -34.10 -1.21
CA ILE A 665 8.17 -33.49 0.13
C ILE A 665 9.54 -32.77 0.18
N PRO A 666 9.62 -31.43 0.31
CA PRO A 666 10.87 -30.76 0.63
C PRO A 666 11.03 -30.66 2.16
N HIS A 667 11.39 -31.77 2.81
CA HIS A 667 11.90 -31.73 4.20
C HIS A 667 13.38 -32.13 4.33
N ILE A 668 14.06 -32.32 3.20
CA ILE A 668 15.52 -32.36 3.11
C ILE A 668 15.84 -31.61 1.81
N GLY A 669 16.65 -30.54 1.87
CA GLY A 669 16.92 -29.72 0.67
C GLY A 669 17.47 -30.57 -0.47
N GLU A 670 16.98 -30.35 -1.69
CA GLU A 670 17.24 -31.20 -2.85
C GLU A 670 18.75 -31.35 -3.13
N PRO A 671 19.33 -32.57 -3.06
CA PRO A 671 20.59 -32.90 -3.68
C PRO A 671 20.33 -33.45 -5.10
N LEU A 672 21.06 -32.97 -6.11
CA LEU A 672 21.00 -33.52 -7.47
C LEU A 672 21.55 -34.97 -7.49
N ARG A 673 20.75 -35.96 -7.91
CA ARG A 673 21.17 -37.37 -8.07
C ARG A 673 21.61 -37.71 -9.50
N GLN A 674 22.72 -38.45 -9.61
CA GLN A 674 23.09 -39.29 -10.77
C GLN A 674 22.52 -40.72 -10.59
N SER A 675 22.19 -41.35 -11.72
CA SER A 675 21.41 -42.58 -11.89
C SER A 675 22.17 -43.90 -11.67
N ALA A 676 21.53 -44.89 -11.05
CA ALA A 676 21.68 -46.32 -11.38
C ALA A 676 20.46 -47.12 -10.87
N SER A 677 19.97 -48.06 -11.70
CA SER A 677 18.77 -48.88 -11.52
C SER A 677 19.12 -50.27 -11.00
N ALA A 678 18.28 -50.87 -10.14
CA ALA A 678 18.07 -52.32 -10.08
C ALA A 678 16.77 -52.68 -9.35
N THR A 679 15.92 -53.41 -10.05
CA THR A 679 14.62 -54.00 -9.67
C THR A 679 14.77 -55.11 -8.62
N LEU A 680 13.79 -55.30 -7.72
CA LEU A 680 13.33 -56.63 -7.24
C LEU A 680 11.99 -56.54 -6.47
N GLN A 681 11.07 -57.43 -6.81
CA GLN A 681 9.73 -57.64 -6.23
C GLN A 681 9.78 -58.56 -5.00
N GLN A 682 8.93 -58.36 -3.97
CA GLN A 682 8.01 -59.42 -3.46
C GLN A 682 7.08 -58.99 -2.29
N LYS A 683 5.78 -59.32 -2.52
CA LYS A 683 4.65 -59.74 -1.66
C LYS A 683 4.70 -59.63 -0.12
N ALA A 684 3.65 -59.02 0.44
CA ALA A 684 3.22 -59.12 1.84
C ALA A 684 2.02 -60.09 2.01
N GLY A 685 1.96 -60.75 3.17
CA GLY A 685 0.79 -61.46 3.72
C GLY A 685 0.62 -61.10 5.21
N PRO A 686 -0.58 -61.20 5.80
CA PRO A 686 -0.92 -60.52 7.06
C PRO A 686 -0.84 -61.45 8.28
N THR A 687 -0.46 -60.94 9.45
CA THR A 687 -0.76 -61.58 10.74
C THR A 687 -0.88 -60.56 11.87
N THR A 688 -1.93 -60.77 12.65
CA THR A 688 -2.39 -60.11 13.87
C THR A 688 -1.55 -60.49 15.10
N ASP A 689 -1.58 -59.62 16.12
CA ASP A 689 -1.87 -59.94 17.55
C ASP A 689 -1.10 -58.99 18.50
N ALA A 690 -1.86 -58.14 19.18
CA ALA A 690 -1.41 -57.32 20.29
C ALA A 690 -1.57 -58.10 21.60
N GLN A 691 -0.48 -58.22 22.38
CA GLN A 691 -0.55 -58.67 23.77
C GLN A 691 -0.28 -57.48 24.71
N SER A 692 -1.23 -57.26 25.61
CA SER A 692 -1.18 -56.31 26.72
C SER A 692 -0.28 -56.82 27.85
N LYS A 693 0.33 -55.89 28.62
CA LYS A 693 0.71 -56.14 30.02
C LYS A 693 1.06 -54.85 30.79
N GLY A 694 0.32 -54.63 31.88
CA GLY A 694 0.83 -54.34 33.22
C GLY A 694 1.28 -52.92 33.56
N ILE A 695 0.41 -52.19 34.26
CA ILE A 695 0.80 -51.03 35.08
C ILE A 695 1.53 -51.56 36.33
N THR A 696 2.76 -51.12 36.58
CA THR A 696 3.51 -51.41 37.82
C THR A 696 3.65 -50.13 38.64
N GLY A 697 3.29 -50.22 39.92
CA GLY A 697 3.50 -49.19 40.92
C GLY A 697 4.76 -49.47 41.75
N GLN A 698 5.35 -48.36 42.23
CA GLN A 698 6.43 -48.20 43.20
C GLN A 698 7.89 -48.20 42.69
N GLU A 699 8.45 -46.98 42.73
CA GLU A 699 9.83 -46.57 43.06
C GLU A 699 10.94 -47.63 42.92
N ALA A 700 11.51 -47.72 41.71
CA ALA A 700 12.90 -48.10 41.48
C ALA A 700 13.37 -47.52 40.13
N PHE A 701 14.59 -46.96 40.08
CA PHE A 701 15.24 -46.57 38.83
C PHE A 701 15.21 -47.74 37.83
N PRO A 702 14.75 -47.58 36.58
CA PRO A 702 14.62 -48.70 35.68
C PRO A 702 16.00 -49.19 35.24
N GLN A 703 16.27 -50.49 35.48
CA GLN A 703 17.24 -51.24 34.70
C GLN A 703 16.87 -51.09 33.21
N GLN A 704 17.86 -50.74 32.39
CA GLN A 704 17.72 -50.63 30.94
C GLN A 704 17.30 -51.98 30.36
N ASP A 705 16.02 -52.11 30.00
CA ASP A 705 15.58 -53.13 29.04
C ASP A 705 16.37 -52.93 27.73
N PRO A 706 16.75 -54.02 27.02
CA PRO A 706 17.46 -53.91 25.76
C PRO A 706 16.62 -53.14 24.72
N PRO A 707 17.27 -52.30 23.89
CA PRO A 707 16.57 -51.48 22.91
C PRO A 707 15.75 -52.36 21.93
N PRO A 708 14.56 -51.91 21.51
CA PRO A 708 13.75 -52.62 20.52
C PRO A 708 14.53 -52.79 19.20
N LYS A 709 14.25 -53.89 18.48
CA LYS A 709 14.79 -54.14 17.13
C LYS A 709 14.43 -52.98 16.17
N PRO A 710 15.17 -52.76 15.06
CA PRO A 710 15.00 -51.59 14.21
C PRO A 710 13.58 -51.49 13.65
N GLY A 711 12.85 -50.41 13.98
CA GLY A 711 11.52 -50.09 13.45
C GLY A 711 10.38 -49.97 14.47
N GLY A 712 10.53 -50.56 15.67
CA GLY A 712 9.51 -50.46 16.72
C GLY A 712 9.60 -49.17 17.55
N ILE A 713 8.46 -48.68 18.03
CA ILE A 713 8.37 -47.50 18.90
C ILE A 713 7.81 -47.86 20.28
N SER A 714 8.25 -47.12 21.30
CA SER A 714 7.69 -47.15 22.66
C SER A 714 7.18 -45.76 23.01
N VAL A 715 5.94 -45.66 23.47
CA VAL A 715 5.35 -44.40 23.94
C VAL A 715 4.97 -44.55 25.41
N THR A 716 5.50 -43.64 26.23
CA THR A 716 5.15 -43.50 27.64
C THR A 716 4.34 -42.22 27.81
N VAL A 717 3.10 -42.36 28.31
CA VAL A 717 2.18 -41.27 28.62
C VAL A 717 2.15 -41.03 30.12
N LYS A 718 2.30 -39.78 30.55
CA LYS A 718 2.08 -39.36 31.93
C LYS A 718 0.61 -38.97 32.12
N LEU A 719 -0.13 -39.78 32.87
CA LEU A 719 -1.54 -39.55 33.16
C LEU A 719 -1.70 -38.45 34.23
N HIS A 720 -2.88 -37.81 34.29
CA HIS A 720 -3.13 -36.70 35.21
C HIS A 720 -3.13 -37.08 36.70
N ASN A 721 -3.32 -38.36 37.03
CA ASN A 721 -3.14 -38.86 38.39
C ASN A 721 -1.67 -39.08 38.78
N GLY A 722 -0.72 -38.76 37.88
CA GLY A 722 0.72 -38.91 38.06
C GLY A 722 1.28 -40.28 37.65
N SER A 723 0.43 -41.26 37.33
CA SER A 723 0.88 -42.58 36.88
C SER A 723 1.42 -42.56 35.45
N LEU A 724 2.34 -43.47 35.15
CA LEU A 724 2.92 -43.63 33.81
C LEU A 724 2.32 -44.85 33.12
N TYR A 725 1.86 -44.67 31.89
CA TYR A 725 1.38 -45.74 31.03
C TYR A 725 2.30 -45.89 29.83
N SER A 726 2.89 -47.08 29.63
CA SER A 726 3.80 -47.33 28.51
C SER A 726 3.24 -48.40 27.58
N VAL A 727 3.30 -48.12 26.28
CA VAL A 727 2.91 -49.05 25.22
C VAL A 727 4.05 -49.18 24.21
N ARG A 728 4.26 -50.40 23.72
CA ARG A 728 5.26 -50.70 22.69
C ARG A 728 4.56 -51.31 21.47
N THR A 729 5.02 -50.95 20.28
CA THR A 729 4.55 -51.53 19.02
C THR A 729 5.74 -51.78 18.09
N GLN A 730 5.61 -52.73 17.18
CA GLN A 730 6.61 -52.99 16.13
C GLN A 730 6.40 -52.10 14.90
N ASN A 731 5.25 -51.43 14.79
CA ASN A 731 4.95 -50.48 13.73
C ASN A 731 5.34 -49.06 14.16
N GLN A 732 5.44 -48.13 13.21
CA GLN A 732 5.66 -46.70 13.48
C GLN A 732 4.38 -45.95 13.90
N GLU A 733 3.30 -46.68 14.19
CA GLU A 733 1.99 -46.13 14.46
C GLU A 733 1.34 -46.89 15.62
N LEU A 734 0.65 -46.17 16.49
CA LEU A 734 -0.16 -46.74 17.56
C LEU A 734 -1.36 -45.87 17.91
N GLU A 735 -2.42 -46.53 18.38
CA GLU A 735 -3.60 -45.92 18.98
C GLU A 735 -3.65 -46.30 20.47
N ILE A 736 -3.87 -45.32 21.35
CA ILE A 736 -4.10 -45.52 22.78
C ILE A 736 -5.51 -45.05 23.09
N ASN A 737 -6.36 -45.97 23.58
CA ASN A 737 -7.64 -45.60 24.15
C ASN A 737 -7.49 -45.38 25.67
N LEU A 738 -7.50 -44.12 26.09
CA LEU A 738 -7.33 -43.72 27.48
C LEU A 738 -8.57 -44.06 28.33
N SER A 739 -9.77 -44.08 27.73
CA SER A 739 -11.03 -44.38 28.43
C SER A 739 -11.17 -45.86 28.82
N GLN A 740 -10.29 -46.72 28.31
CA GLN A 740 -10.29 -48.16 28.59
C GLN A 740 -9.12 -48.60 29.47
N LEU A 741 -8.25 -47.68 29.91
CA LEU A 741 -7.11 -48.00 30.75
C LEU A 741 -7.56 -48.37 32.17
N GLN A 742 -7.08 -49.51 32.67
CA GLN A 742 -7.31 -49.96 34.04
C GLN A 742 -6.17 -49.48 34.95
N LEU A 743 -6.49 -48.75 36.01
CA LEU A 743 -5.56 -48.28 37.03
C LEU A 743 -5.21 -49.40 38.03
N ALA A 744 -4.17 -49.18 38.84
CA ALA A 744 -3.68 -50.18 39.81
C ALA A 744 -4.71 -50.55 40.89
N ASP A 745 -5.69 -49.68 41.16
CA ASP A 745 -6.79 -49.91 42.10
C ASP A 745 -7.99 -50.64 41.45
N GLY A 746 -7.89 -51.01 40.18
CA GLY A 746 -8.95 -51.68 39.41
C GLY A 746 -10.03 -50.74 38.85
N SER A 747 -9.88 -49.43 38.99
CA SER A 747 -10.78 -48.46 38.36
C SER A 747 -10.36 -48.13 36.93
N THR A 748 -11.31 -47.73 36.09
CA THR A 748 -11.02 -47.25 34.73
C THR A 748 -10.60 -45.79 34.76
N TYR A 749 -9.53 -45.45 34.06
CA TYR A 749 -9.05 -44.08 33.93
C TYR A 749 -10.09 -43.20 33.23
N GLN A 750 -10.34 -42.02 33.79
CA GLN A 750 -11.21 -41.00 33.21
C GLN A 750 -10.35 -39.97 32.47
N PRO A 751 -10.40 -39.90 31.13
CA PRO A 751 -9.64 -38.91 30.38
C PRO A 751 -10.10 -37.49 30.71
N VAL A 752 -9.17 -36.56 30.79
CA VAL A 752 -9.45 -35.14 31.00
C VAL A 752 -9.29 -34.43 29.67
N LEU A 753 -10.36 -33.77 29.24
CA LEU A 753 -10.40 -33.09 27.96
C LEU A 753 -9.70 -31.74 28.03
N TRP A 754 -9.10 -31.35 26.91
CA TRP A 754 -8.55 -30.02 26.71
C TRP A 754 -9.67 -29.05 26.30
N SER A 755 -9.75 -27.90 26.99
CA SER A 755 -10.61 -26.77 26.63
C SER A 755 -9.95 -25.44 27.00
N PRO A 756 -10.50 -24.29 26.57
CA PRO A 756 -9.99 -22.97 26.98
C PRO A 756 -9.98 -22.72 28.50
N GLU A 757 -10.92 -23.32 29.22
CA GLU A 757 -11.08 -23.23 30.68
C GLU A 757 -10.23 -24.27 31.40
N HIS A 758 -10.07 -25.45 30.79
CA HIS A 758 -9.33 -26.58 31.32
C HIS A 758 -8.28 -27.07 30.29
N PRO A 759 -7.14 -26.37 30.12
CA PRO A 759 -6.14 -26.70 29.11
C PRO A 759 -5.25 -27.88 29.51
N CYS A 760 -5.86 -29.04 29.75
CA CYS A 760 -5.18 -30.24 30.19
C CYS A 760 -4.36 -30.87 29.05
N LEU A 761 -3.04 -31.02 29.27
CA LEU A 761 -2.11 -31.66 28.34
C LEU A 761 -1.51 -32.91 28.97
N TYR A 762 -1.36 -33.95 28.16
CA TYR A 762 -0.69 -35.21 28.50
C TYR A 762 0.76 -35.15 28.00
N ASP A 763 1.72 -35.22 28.92
CA ASP A 763 3.14 -35.35 28.54
C ASP A 763 3.40 -36.76 28.02
N ILE A 764 4.15 -36.85 26.92
CA ILE A 764 4.58 -38.13 26.36
C ILE A 764 6.09 -38.17 26.12
N THR A 765 6.64 -39.37 26.24
CA THR A 765 8.00 -39.70 25.80
C THR A 765 7.90 -40.77 24.73
N VAL A 766 8.44 -40.49 23.54
CA VAL A 766 8.47 -41.40 22.40
C VAL A 766 9.90 -41.87 22.20
N THR A 767 10.10 -43.19 22.16
CA THR A 767 11.42 -43.82 21.96
C THR A 767 11.39 -44.66 20.70
N MET A 768 12.39 -44.50 19.83
CA MET A 768 12.63 -45.31 18.64
C MET A 768 14.11 -45.65 18.53
N GLY A 769 14.47 -46.91 18.76
CA GLY A 769 15.87 -47.32 18.86
C GLY A 769 16.59 -46.56 19.99
N GLU A 770 17.62 -45.80 19.65
CA GLU A 770 18.36 -44.94 20.58
C GLU A 770 17.82 -43.49 20.67
N ASP A 771 16.84 -43.12 19.84
CA ASP A 771 16.30 -41.76 19.82
C ASP A 771 15.13 -41.65 20.79
N ILE A 772 15.17 -40.63 21.65
CA ILE A 772 14.16 -40.35 22.68
C ILE A 772 13.74 -38.90 22.52
N VAL A 773 12.44 -38.68 22.32
CA VAL A 773 11.86 -37.34 22.22
C VAL A 773 10.74 -37.16 23.23
N SER A 774 10.69 -36.00 23.88
CA SER A 774 9.55 -35.59 24.70
C SER A 774 8.59 -34.75 23.88
N SER A 775 7.29 -34.99 24.06
CA SER A 775 6.20 -34.29 23.39
C SER A 775 4.99 -34.19 24.33
N TYR A 776 3.86 -33.74 23.82
CA TYR A 776 2.59 -33.69 24.56
C TYR A 776 1.40 -33.90 23.62
N PHE A 777 0.19 -34.05 24.16
CA PHE A 777 -1.05 -33.93 23.38
C PHE A 777 -2.21 -33.45 24.27
N GLY A 778 -3.29 -32.98 23.66
CA GLY A 778 -4.54 -32.65 24.35
C GLY A 778 -5.71 -33.40 23.71
N LEU A 779 -6.62 -33.92 24.52
CA LEU A 779 -7.81 -34.64 24.05
C LEU A 779 -8.94 -33.65 23.78
N ARG A 780 -9.31 -33.44 22.51
CA ARG A 780 -10.43 -32.56 22.18
C ARG A 780 -10.99 -32.82 20.78
N THR A 781 -12.30 -32.67 20.63
CA THR A 781 -12.95 -32.65 19.32
C THR A 781 -13.44 -31.25 18.99
N VAL A 782 -13.39 -30.87 17.71
CA VAL A 782 -14.05 -29.68 17.19
C VAL A 782 -14.87 -30.08 15.97
N GLU A 783 -16.13 -29.68 15.94
CA GLU A 783 -17.05 -30.08 14.88
C GLU A 783 -18.20 -29.09 14.73
N THR A 784 -18.88 -29.18 13.59
CA THR A 784 -20.15 -28.47 13.37
C THR A 784 -21.31 -29.44 13.60
N ARG A 785 -22.22 -29.12 14.52
CA ARG A 785 -23.44 -29.90 14.79
C ARG A 785 -24.69 -29.09 14.53
N MET A 786 -25.75 -29.75 14.08
CA MET A 786 -27.07 -29.15 13.94
C MET A 786 -27.82 -29.26 15.26
N LEU A 787 -28.04 -28.14 15.94
CA LEU A 787 -28.76 -28.09 17.21
C LEU A 787 -30.03 -27.24 17.02
N ASN A 788 -31.21 -27.86 17.19
CA ASN A 788 -32.51 -27.25 16.90
C ASN A 788 -32.66 -26.64 15.51
N GLY A 789 -32.12 -27.31 14.49
CA GLY A 789 -32.16 -26.82 13.11
C GLY A 789 -31.25 -25.61 12.85
N ILE A 790 -30.35 -25.27 13.79
CA ILE A 790 -29.34 -24.23 13.62
C ILE A 790 -27.94 -24.86 13.75
N PRO A 791 -27.04 -24.65 12.78
CA PRO A 791 -25.68 -25.16 12.85
C PRO A 791 -24.86 -24.40 13.90
N ARG A 792 -24.13 -25.14 14.74
CA ARG A 792 -23.30 -24.64 15.83
C ARG A 792 -21.90 -25.24 15.77
N ILE A 793 -20.92 -24.47 16.23
CA ILE A 793 -19.59 -24.99 16.51
C ILE A 793 -19.60 -25.61 17.90
N CYS A 794 -19.15 -26.85 17.99
CA CYS A 794 -19.04 -27.59 19.24
C CYS A 794 -17.58 -27.93 19.52
N LEU A 795 -17.16 -27.73 20.77
CA LEU A 795 -15.91 -28.22 21.33
C LEU A 795 -16.27 -29.32 22.33
N ASN A 796 -15.69 -30.51 22.17
CA ASN A 796 -15.98 -31.66 23.05
C ASN A 796 -17.48 -32.01 23.13
N GLY A 797 -18.21 -31.80 22.03
CA GLY A 797 -19.65 -32.05 21.92
C GLY A 797 -20.55 -30.90 22.41
N GLU A 798 -19.99 -29.91 23.10
CA GLU A 798 -20.73 -28.78 23.69
C GLU A 798 -20.60 -27.51 22.83
N PRO A 799 -21.67 -26.71 22.63
CA PRO A 799 -21.59 -25.46 21.86
C PRO A 799 -20.63 -24.45 22.49
N ILE A 800 -19.76 -23.86 21.66
CA ILE A 800 -18.82 -22.82 22.08
C ILE A 800 -19.02 -21.56 21.26
N PHE A 801 -18.97 -20.40 21.93
CA PHE A 801 -18.88 -19.12 21.24
C PHE A 801 -17.42 -18.75 21.01
N LEU A 802 -17.01 -18.59 19.75
CA LEU A 802 -15.65 -18.20 19.39
C LEU A 802 -15.48 -16.69 19.59
N HIS A 803 -15.06 -16.29 20.80
CA HIS A 803 -14.75 -14.90 21.12
C HIS A 803 -13.30 -14.60 20.75
N GLY A 804 -13.12 -14.14 19.52
CA GLY A 804 -11.84 -13.98 18.87
C GLY A 804 -11.28 -12.56 18.85
N VAL A 805 -9.96 -12.46 18.75
CA VAL A 805 -9.25 -11.22 18.40
C VAL A 805 -8.25 -11.48 17.30
N LEU A 806 -8.14 -10.53 16.37
CA LEU A 806 -7.18 -10.59 15.26
C LEU A 806 -5.77 -10.27 15.76
N ASP A 807 -4.81 -11.15 15.48
CA ASP A 807 -3.41 -10.99 15.86
C ASP A 807 -2.52 -10.96 14.60
N GLN A 808 -1.91 -9.81 14.34
CA GLN A 808 -1.01 -9.58 13.21
C GLN A 808 0.39 -10.17 13.42
N GLY A 809 0.80 -10.39 14.67
CA GLY A 809 2.14 -10.85 15.00
C GLY A 809 3.26 -9.83 14.74
N TYR A 810 2.99 -8.53 14.91
CA TYR A 810 4.01 -7.48 14.77
C TYR A 810 4.42 -6.84 16.10
N PHE A 811 5.72 -6.61 16.28
CA PHE A 811 6.33 -6.03 17.49
C PHE A 811 7.11 -4.75 17.15
N CYS A 812 7.09 -3.76 18.05
CA CYS A 812 7.61 -2.41 17.76
C CYS A 812 9.13 -2.33 17.55
N ASP A 813 9.86 -3.30 18.08
CA ASP A 813 11.31 -3.38 18.11
C ASP A 813 11.84 -4.56 17.28
N GLY A 814 11.21 -5.73 17.38
CA GLY A 814 11.60 -6.95 16.65
C GLY A 814 10.89 -7.15 15.31
N ILE A 815 9.86 -6.35 14.99
CA ILE A 815 8.99 -6.46 13.81
C ILE A 815 8.23 -7.79 13.76
N TYR A 816 8.90 -8.92 13.49
CA TYR A 816 8.25 -10.25 13.41
C TYR A 816 8.34 -11.06 14.69
N LEU A 817 9.31 -10.77 15.56
CA LEU A 817 9.47 -11.48 16.82
C LEU A 817 9.38 -10.51 17.99
N PRO A 818 8.84 -10.95 19.14
CA PRO A 818 9.02 -10.20 20.37
C PRO A 818 10.50 -10.22 20.82
N ALA A 819 10.86 -9.30 21.72
CA ALA A 819 12.19 -9.28 22.32
C ALA A 819 12.52 -10.60 23.03
N ARG A 820 11.54 -11.18 23.73
CA ARG A 820 11.67 -12.46 24.42
C ARG A 820 10.58 -13.44 24.00
N GLU A 821 10.92 -14.73 24.01
CA GLU A 821 9.96 -15.79 23.68
C GLU A 821 8.70 -15.74 24.58
N GLU A 822 8.88 -15.43 25.87
CA GLU A 822 7.77 -15.39 26.84
C GLU A 822 6.79 -14.23 26.59
N ASP A 823 7.14 -13.22 25.78
CA ASP A 823 6.22 -12.14 25.46
C ASP A 823 5.03 -12.63 24.62
N TYR A 824 5.18 -13.73 23.85
CA TYR A 824 4.02 -14.40 23.23
C TYR A 824 3.04 -14.90 24.29
N GLN A 825 3.57 -15.54 25.35
CA GLN A 825 2.75 -16.00 26.47
C GLN A 825 2.02 -14.82 27.13
N GLN A 826 2.70 -13.68 27.29
CA GLN A 826 2.08 -12.48 27.85
C GLN A 826 0.96 -11.92 26.96
N ASP A 827 1.14 -11.87 25.64
CA ASP A 827 0.06 -11.44 24.73
C ASP A 827 -1.15 -12.39 24.79
N ILE A 828 -0.93 -13.70 24.91
CA ILE A 828 -2.01 -14.68 25.11
C ILE A 828 -2.74 -14.43 26.43
N LEU A 829 -2.02 -14.28 27.53
CA LEU A 829 -2.60 -14.04 28.86
C LEU A 829 -3.37 -12.72 28.92
N ARG A 830 -2.85 -11.65 28.31
CA ARG A 830 -3.57 -10.36 28.17
C ARG A 830 -4.91 -10.53 27.47
N MET A 831 -4.98 -11.34 26.41
CA MET A 831 -6.23 -11.56 25.71
C MET A 831 -7.21 -12.42 26.53
N LYS A 832 -6.72 -13.41 27.28
CA LYS A 832 -7.54 -14.15 28.26
C LYS A 832 -8.09 -13.23 29.35
N GLU A 833 -7.29 -12.27 29.83
CA GLU A 833 -7.73 -11.27 30.83
C GLU A 833 -8.85 -10.38 30.31
N LEU A 834 -8.87 -10.09 29.00
CA LEU A 834 -9.96 -9.37 28.34
C LEU A 834 -11.16 -10.26 27.98
N GLY A 835 -11.10 -11.55 28.30
CA GLY A 835 -12.19 -12.52 28.07
C GLY A 835 -12.25 -13.11 26.66
N PHE A 836 -11.18 -12.99 25.86
CA PHE A 836 -11.08 -13.69 24.58
C PHE A 836 -10.63 -15.14 24.79
N ASN A 837 -11.17 -16.05 23.99
CA ASN A 837 -10.82 -17.47 23.99
C ASN A 837 -10.21 -17.94 22.65
N LEU A 838 -10.14 -17.06 21.64
CA LEU A 838 -9.56 -17.34 20.33
C LEU A 838 -8.63 -16.23 19.82
N LEU A 839 -7.49 -16.61 19.26
CA LEU A 839 -6.63 -15.74 18.44
C LEU A 839 -6.75 -16.15 16.97
N ARG A 840 -7.10 -15.21 16.09
CA ARG A 840 -6.94 -15.40 14.65
C ARG A 840 -5.57 -14.88 14.23
N LYS A 841 -4.63 -15.80 14.00
CA LYS A 841 -3.28 -15.44 13.57
C LYS A 841 -3.31 -15.06 12.10
N HIS A 842 -3.15 -13.77 11.84
CA HIS A 842 -3.44 -13.17 10.55
C HIS A 842 -2.25 -13.28 9.59
N ILE A 843 -2.44 -13.98 8.48
CA ILE A 843 -1.54 -14.14 7.32
C ILE A 843 -0.04 -14.26 7.66
N LYS A 844 0.29 -14.95 8.76
CA LYS A 844 1.64 -15.19 9.27
C LYS A 844 1.66 -16.51 10.04
N ILE A 845 2.76 -17.25 9.98
CA ILE A 845 2.99 -18.46 10.81
C ILE A 845 4.06 -18.08 11.84
N GLU A 846 3.75 -18.22 13.12
CA GLU A 846 4.68 -17.90 14.22
C GLU A 846 5.66 -19.05 14.49
N PRO A 847 6.74 -18.83 15.24
CA PRO A 847 7.52 -19.92 15.81
C PRO A 847 6.65 -20.85 16.67
N GLU A 848 7.01 -22.13 16.73
CA GLU A 848 6.23 -23.19 17.39
C GLU A 848 5.91 -22.90 18.88
N CYS A 849 6.77 -22.12 19.56
CA CYS A 849 6.54 -21.67 20.93
C CYS A 849 5.24 -20.87 21.12
N PHE A 850 4.80 -20.11 20.12
CA PHE A 850 3.52 -19.39 20.17
C PHE A 850 2.35 -20.37 20.33
N TYR A 851 2.30 -21.41 19.48
CA TYR A 851 1.24 -22.42 19.52
C TYR A 851 1.33 -23.27 20.79
N TYR A 852 2.55 -23.57 21.26
CA TYR A 852 2.75 -24.22 22.55
C TYR A 852 2.15 -23.41 23.72
N TYR A 853 2.39 -22.10 23.77
CA TYR A 853 1.77 -21.27 24.80
C TYR A 853 0.24 -21.20 24.66
N CYS A 854 -0.30 -21.22 23.43
CA CYS A 854 -1.74 -21.34 23.23
C CYS A 854 -2.29 -22.68 23.76
N ASP A 855 -1.59 -23.78 23.55
CA ASP A 855 -1.97 -25.10 24.07
C ASP A 855 -1.95 -25.13 25.60
N VAL A 856 -0.87 -24.63 26.22
CA VAL A 856 -0.70 -24.59 27.68
C VAL A 856 -1.74 -23.71 28.36
N HIS A 857 -2.08 -22.57 27.75
CA HIS A 857 -2.98 -21.60 28.35
C HIS A 857 -4.42 -21.75 27.88
N GLY A 858 -4.77 -22.71 27.04
CA GLY A 858 -6.16 -22.84 26.58
C GLY A 858 -6.62 -21.65 25.77
N MET A 859 -5.84 -21.27 24.76
CA MET A 859 -6.22 -20.25 23.78
C MET A 859 -6.43 -20.94 22.44
N LEU A 860 -7.62 -20.83 21.87
CA LEU A 860 -7.92 -21.37 20.55
C LEU A 860 -7.18 -20.55 19.49
N VAL A 861 -6.79 -21.19 18.39
CA VAL A 861 -6.11 -20.55 17.28
C VAL A 861 -6.85 -20.84 15.98
N MET A 862 -7.19 -19.77 15.26
CA MET A 862 -7.59 -19.81 13.86
C MET A 862 -6.40 -19.34 13.03
N GLN A 863 -5.79 -20.23 12.26
CA GLN A 863 -4.56 -19.95 11.53
C GLN A 863 -4.85 -19.56 10.08
N ASP A 864 -4.53 -18.33 9.69
CA ASP A 864 -4.59 -17.94 8.29
C ASP A 864 -3.41 -18.51 7.51
N MET A 865 -3.66 -18.96 6.29
CA MET A 865 -2.59 -19.21 5.32
C MET A 865 -1.96 -17.87 4.92
N VAL A 866 -0.64 -17.83 4.76
CA VAL A 866 0.03 -16.63 4.27
C VAL A 866 -0.32 -16.45 2.79
N ASN A 867 -1.10 -15.42 2.45
CA ASN A 867 -1.55 -15.21 1.09
C ASN A 867 -0.44 -14.66 0.17
N SER A 868 -0.54 -14.99 -1.12
CA SER A 868 0.39 -14.59 -2.18
C SER A 868 -0.37 -14.09 -3.41
N GLY A 869 0.30 -13.32 -4.26
CA GLY A 869 -0.30 -12.72 -5.46
C GLY A 869 -0.49 -11.21 -5.35
N LEU A 870 -0.92 -10.58 -6.43
CA LEU A 870 -1.19 -9.15 -6.46
C LEU A 870 -2.46 -8.85 -5.66
N TYR A 871 -2.38 -7.86 -4.78
CA TYR A 871 -3.50 -7.31 -4.04
C TYR A 871 -3.85 -5.92 -4.56
N SER A 872 -5.14 -5.64 -4.66
CA SER A 872 -5.70 -4.37 -5.12
C SER A 872 -6.71 -3.87 -4.10
N TRP A 873 -6.31 -2.95 -3.22
CA TRP A 873 -7.17 -2.37 -2.17
C TRP A 873 -8.58 -2.00 -2.65
N ILE A 874 -8.72 -1.38 -3.83
CA ILE A 874 -10.04 -1.03 -4.38
C ILE A 874 -10.91 -2.27 -4.63
N LYS A 875 -10.35 -3.30 -5.27
CA LYS A 875 -11.10 -4.48 -5.72
C LYS A 875 -11.28 -5.51 -4.62
N ASP A 876 -10.27 -5.65 -3.78
CA ASP A 876 -10.16 -6.72 -2.81
C ASP A 876 -10.68 -6.28 -1.44
N THR A 877 -10.76 -4.97 -1.14
CA THR A 877 -11.24 -4.48 0.17
C THR A 877 -12.28 -3.36 0.04
N ALA A 878 -12.01 -2.25 -0.65
CA ALA A 878 -12.90 -1.09 -0.65
C ALA A 878 -14.26 -1.38 -1.30
N LEU A 879 -14.29 -1.91 -2.52
CA LEU A 879 -15.54 -2.24 -3.22
C LEU A 879 -16.35 -3.33 -2.51
N PRO A 880 -15.75 -4.43 -2.01
CA PRO A 880 -16.46 -5.41 -1.18
C PRO A 880 -16.98 -4.83 0.14
N THR A 881 -16.22 -3.97 0.82
CA THR A 881 -16.63 -3.30 2.06
C THR A 881 -17.90 -2.46 1.85
N ILE A 882 -18.07 -1.86 0.65
CA ILE A 882 -19.29 -1.17 0.25
C ILE A 882 -20.25 -2.04 -0.61
N GLY A 883 -19.97 -3.34 -0.74
CA GLY A 883 -20.79 -4.40 -1.35
C GLY A 883 -21.04 -4.33 -2.84
N ILE A 884 -20.11 -3.75 -3.60
CA ILE A 884 -20.25 -3.53 -5.04
C ILE A 884 -19.52 -4.62 -5.85
N PHE A 885 -18.82 -5.57 -5.19
CA PHE A 885 -18.09 -6.64 -5.89
C PHE A 885 -18.14 -7.97 -5.14
N GLN A 886 -18.46 -9.05 -5.85
CA GLN A 886 -18.20 -10.43 -5.42
C GLN A 886 -17.36 -11.13 -6.50
N LYS A 887 -16.12 -11.52 -6.18
CA LYS A 887 -15.36 -12.50 -6.97
C LYS A 887 -15.95 -13.88 -6.71
N GLY A 888 -16.28 -14.60 -7.78
CA GLY A 888 -16.57 -16.04 -7.71
C GLY A 888 -15.28 -16.86 -7.61
N ASN A 889 -15.42 -18.19 -7.71
CA ASN A 889 -14.38 -19.24 -7.63
C ASN A 889 -13.22 -19.16 -8.67
N GLY A 890 -13.00 -18.00 -9.31
CA GLY A 890 -11.69 -17.59 -9.79
C GLY A 890 -10.99 -18.54 -10.75
N ARG A 891 -11.74 -19.19 -11.67
CA ARG A 891 -11.22 -20.16 -12.66
C ARG A 891 -9.85 -19.71 -13.18
N LEU A 892 -8.80 -20.36 -12.63
CA LEU A 892 -7.39 -20.25 -12.99
C LEU A 892 -6.74 -18.85 -12.93
N TRP A 893 -7.08 -17.97 -11.98
CA TRP A 893 -6.36 -16.70 -11.82
C TRP A 893 -4.97 -16.87 -11.17
N GLY A 894 -3.97 -16.19 -11.75
CA GLY A 894 -2.58 -16.23 -11.29
C GLY A 894 -1.72 -17.33 -11.94
N ARG A 895 -0.40 -17.11 -11.99
CA ARG A 895 0.55 -18.03 -12.64
C ARG A 895 0.56 -19.40 -11.95
N LYS A 896 0.61 -20.50 -12.71
CA LYS A 896 0.70 -21.88 -12.21
C LYS A 896 1.73 -22.03 -11.08
N LYS A 897 2.96 -21.54 -11.29
CA LYS A 897 4.05 -21.57 -10.28
C LYS A 897 3.69 -20.96 -8.91
N ARG A 898 2.83 -19.93 -8.86
CA ARG A 898 2.36 -19.32 -7.60
C ARG A 898 1.34 -20.24 -6.92
N ARG A 899 0.40 -20.77 -7.69
CA ARG A 899 -0.66 -21.67 -7.19
C ARG A 899 -0.06 -22.95 -6.64
N ASP A 900 0.84 -23.58 -7.40
CA ASP A 900 1.54 -24.79 -6.98
C ASP A 900 2.37 -24.53 -5.70
N PHE A 901 2.98 -23.35 -5.58
CA PHE A 901 3.67 -22.95 -4.35
C PHE A 901 2.69 -22.79 -3.18
N PHE A 902 1.58 -22.07 -3.36
CA PHE A 902 0.57 -21.87 -2.33
C PHE A 902 0.02 -23.21 -1.83
N VAL A 903 -0.31 -24.15 -2.73
CA VAL A 903 -0.80 -25.48 -2.38
C VAL A 903 0.23 -26.23 -1.52
N ARG A 904 1.48 -26.32 -1.96
CA ARG A 904 2.54 -27.00 -1.18
C ARG A 904 2.77 -26.33 0.17
N HIS A 905 2.76 -25.00 0.22
CA HIS A 905 2.95 -24.24 1.46
C HIS A 905 1.78 -24.44 2.43
N MET A 906 0.54 -24.47 1.93
CA MET A 906 -0.66 -24.76 2.71
C MET A 906 -0.61 -26.16 3.32
N GLU A 907 -0.30 -27.19 2.52
CA GLU A 907 -0.19 -28.56 3.02
C GLU A 907 0.91 -28.71 4.07
N ALA A 908 2.07 -28.08 3.84
CA ALA A 908 3.16 -28.08 4.80
C ALA A 908 2.79 -27.34 6.09
N THR A 909 2.00 -26.26 6.01
CA THR A 909 1.49 -25.53 7.18
C THR A 909 0.54 -26.41 8.01
N ILE A 910 -0.41 -27.09 7.35
CA ILE A 910 -1.35 -28.00 8.03
C ILE A 910 -0.56 -29.11 8.73
N ARG A 911 0.37 -29.77 8.04
CA ARG A 911 1.21 -30.84 8.64
C ARG A 911 2.08 -30.33 9.79
N HIS A 912 2.56 -29.09 9.72
CA HIS A 912 3.36 -28.49 10.78
C HIS A 912 2.52 -28.23 12.04
N LEU A 913 1.24 -27.85 11.89
CA LEU A 913 0.41 -27.37 12.99
C LEU A 913 -0.68 -28.35 13.46
N GLN A 914 -0.96 -29.42 12.71
CA GLN A 914 -2.08 -30.35 12.96
C GLN A 914 -2.13 -30.92 14.37
N SER A 915 -0.97 -31.12 15.01
CA SER A 915 -0.90 -31.74 16.32
C SER A 915 -1.00 -30.77 17.50
N HIS A 916 -1.16 -29.47 17.25
CA HIS A 916 -1.48 -28.51 18.30
C HIS A 916 -2.98 -28.56 18.62
N PRO A 917 -3.40 -28.92 19.86
CA PRO A 917 -4.82 -28.95 20.23
C PRO A 917 -5.51 -27.60 20.08
N SER A 918 -4.78 -26.49 20.28
CA SER A 918 -5.31 -25.12 20.14
C SER A 918 -5.78 -24.75 18.74
N VAL A 919 -5.21 -25.31 17.67
CA VAL A 919 -5.37 -24.82 16.28
C VAL A 919 -6.71 -25.24 15.66
N ILE A 920 -7.87 -24.87 16.17
CA ILE A 920 -9.15 -25.46 15.75
C ILE A 920 -9.59 -25.21 14.30
N ALA A 921 -9.04 -24.19 13.64
CA ALA A 921 -9.51 -23.78 12.31
C ALA A 921 -8.41 -23.15 11.45
N TYR A 922 -8.59 -23.18 10.13
CA TYR A 922 -7.73 -22.50 9.16
C TYR A 922 -8.52 -21.56 8.25
N THR A 923 -7.97 -20.38 7.97
CA THR A 923 -8.46 -19.49 6.89
C THR A 923 -7.58 -19.66 5.65
N LEU A 924 -8.16 -20.11 4.54
CA LEU A 924 -7.40 -20.40 3.33
C LEU A 924 -7.07 -19.12 2.54
N PHE A 925 -8.04 -18.22 2.37
CA PHE A 925 -7.86 -16.95 1.67
C PHE A 925 -8.47 -15.78 2.46
N ASN A 926 -7.64 -14.92 3.03
CA ASN A 926 -8.14 -13.70 3.67
C ASN A 926 -8.70 -12.75 2.61
N GLU A 927 -9.97 -12.35 2.71
CA GLU A 927 -10.63 -11.42 1.76
C GLU A 927 -10.52 -11.88 0.30
N GLY A 928 -10.41 -13.19 0.07
CA GLY A 928 -10.11 -13.83 -1.22
C GLY A 928 -8.79 -13.36 -1.88
N TRP A 929 -7.83 -12.88 -1.08
CA TRP A 929 -6.53 -12.45 -1.57
C TRP A 929 -5.77 -13.61 -2.22
N GLY A 930 -5.61 -13.50 -3.54
CA GLY A 930 -4.90 -14.49 -4.33
C GLY A 930 -5.70 -15.79 -4.52
N GLN A 931 -6.99 -15.79 -4.17
CA GLN A 931 -7.90 -16.92 -4.28
C GLN A 931 -7.92 -17.52 -5.68
N PHE A 932 -7.92 -18.85 -5.74
CA PHE A 932 -8.09 -19.66 -6.94
C PHE A 932 -8.70 -20.99 -6.55
N ASP A 933 -9.61 -21.52 -7.38
CA ASP A 933 -10.20 -22.85 -7.26
C ASP A 933 -10.63 -23.22 -5.81
N GLY A 934 -11.29 -22.29 -5.11
CA GLY A 934 -11.50 -22.35 -3.66
C GLY A 934 -12.12 -23.65 -3.14
N ASP A 935 -13.12 -24.20 -3.84
CA ASP A 935 -13.75 -25.47 -3.45
C ASP A 935 -12.77 -26.67 -3.51
N ALA A 936 -11.88 -26.69 -4.51
CA ALA A 936 -10.88 -27.74 -4.66
C ALA A 936 -9.76 -27.61 -3.62
N ILE A 937 -9.40 -26.38 -3.24
CA ILE A 937 -8.44 -26.12 -2.15
C ILE A 937 -9.04 -26.55 -0.81
N TYR A 938 -10.32 -26.26 -0.58
CA TYR A 938 -11.05 -26.74 0.60
C TYR A 938 -11.05 -28.27 0.68
N ASP A 939 -11.45 -28.96 -0.39
CA ASP A 939 -11.48 -30.44 -0.42
C ASP A 939 -10.09 -31.02 -0.13
N ARG A 940 -9.04 -30.40 -0.69
CA ARG A 940 -7.66 -30.82 -0.50
C ARG A 940 -7.18 -30.62 0.94
N ALA A 941 -7.50 -29.48 1.55
CA ALA A 941 -7.16 -29.21 2.95
C ALA A 941 -7.90 -30.16 3.89
N ARG A 942 -9.21 -30.37 3.67
CA ARG A 942 -10.04 -31.28 4.47
C ARG A 942 -9.63 -32.74 4.35
N ALA A 943 -9.18 -33.17 3.16
CA ALA A 943 -8.64 -34.51 2.96
C ALA A 943 -7.30 -34.72 3.69
N LEU A 944 -6.53 -33.65 3.89
CA LEU A 944 -5.27 -33.69 4.62
C LEU A 944 -5.47 -33.74 6.14
N ASP A 945 -6.38 -32.90 6.65
CA ASP A 945 -6.75 -32.89 8.07
C ASP A 945 -8.27 -32.67 8.22
N PRO A 946 -9.05 -33.75 8.43
CA PRO A 946 -10.49 -33.67 8.61
C PRO A 946 -10.90 -33.27 10.04
N THR A 947 -9.95 -33.09 10.95
CA THR A 947 -10.21 -32.85 12.39
C THR A 947 -10.34 -31.36 12.75
N ARG A 948 -10.32 -30.49 11.73
CA ARG A 948 -10.30 -29.02 11.83
C ARG A 948 -11.36 -28.40 10.93
N LEU A 949 -11.70 -27.15 11.23
CA LEU A 949 -12.64 -26.34 10.45
C LEU A 949 -11.90 -25.47 9.43
N TYR A 950 -12.52 -25.18 8.30
CA TYR A 950 -11.93 -24.38 7.23
C TYR A 950 -12.84 -23.22 6.82
N ASP A 951 -12.32 -22.00 6.95
CA ASP A 951 -12.87 -20.80 6.32
C ASP A 951 -12.17 -20.58 4.98
N THR A 952 -12.86 -20.92 3.88
CA THR A 952 -12.22 -20.88 2.56
C THR A 952 -11.88 -19.46 2.11
N ALA A 953 -12.78 -18.51 2.32
CA ALA A 953 -12.56 -17.11 1.98
C ALA A 953 -13.21 -16.22 3.03
N SER A 954 -12.40 -15.55 3.84
CA SER A 954 -12.92 -14.75 4.94
C SER A 954 -13.61 -13.49 4.41
N GLY A 955 -14.73 -13.14 5.04
CA GLY A 955 -15.42 -11.87 4.87
C GLY A 955 -16.29 -11.76 3.62
N TRP A 956 -15.70 -11.89 2.44
CA TRP A 956 -16.39 -11.79 1.17
C TRP A 956 -15.75 -12.70 0.13
N PHE A 957 -16.37 -12.80 -1.05
CA PHE A 957 -16.02 -13.76 -2.10
C PHE A 957 -16.32 -15.22 -1.72
N PRO A 958 -17.56 -15.50 -1.25
CA PRO A 958 -17.93 -16.84 -0.81
C PRO A 958 -17.79 -17.83 -1.96
N VAL A 959 -17.37 -19.04 -1.61
CA VAL A 959 -17.39 -20.20 -2.49
C VAL A 959 -18.41 -21.21 -1.99
N SER A 960 -18.68 -22.23 -2.80
CA SER A 960 -19.68 -23.22 -2.46
C SER A 960 -19.28 -24.06 -1.25
N LYS A 961 -18.00 -24.31 -0.97
CA LYS A 961 -17.52 -25.13 0.16
C LYS A 961 -16.75 -24.31 1.19
N SER A 962 -17.25 -24.30 2.43
CA SER A 962 -16.65 -23.68 3.61
C SER A 962 -17.34 -24.26 4.84
N ASP A 963 -16.68 -24.34 5.99
CA ASP A 963 -17.33 -24.70 7.25
C ASP A 963 -18.02 -23.51 7.92
N PHE A 964 -17.71 -22.28 7.48
CA PHE A 964 -18.30 -21.04 8.00
C PHE A 964 -19.01 -20.23 6.91
N ASP A 965 -20.06 -19.52 7.30
CA ASP A 965 -20.53 -18.32 6.61
C ASP A 965 -19.80 -17.10 7.22
N SER A 966 -18.70 -16.71 6.59
CA SER A 966 -17.69 -15.78 7.11
C SER A 966 -17.95 -14.35 6.62
N GLN A 967 -18.06 -13.37 7.53
CA GLN A 967 -18.38 -11.96 7.20
C GLN A 967 -17.46 -10.95 7.89
N HIS A 968 -16.98 -9.95 7.13
CA HIS A 968 -16.23 -8.80 7.61
C HIS A 968 -17.19 -7.61 7.76
N ILE A 969 -17.40 -7.12 8.98
CA ILE A 969 -18.40 -6.10 9.29
C ILE A 969 -17.76 -4.88 9.96
N TYR A 970 -17.55 -3.83 9.17
CA TYR A 970 -17.03 -2.53 9.65
C TYR A 970 -18.05 -1.38 9.55
N PHE A 971 -18.84 -1.35 8.48
CA PHE A 971 -19.78 -0.25 8.19
C PHE A 971 -21.19 -0.72 7.81
N ARG A 972 -21.42 -2.04 7.80
CA ARG A 972 -22.65 -2.67 7.31
C ARG A 972 -23.40 -3.33 8.45
N LYS A 973 -24.69 -3.61 8.21
CA LYS A 973 -25.46 -4.49 9.10
C LYS A 973 -25.08 -5.94 8.81
N LEU A 974 -24.97 -6.73 9.88
CA LEU A 974 -24.82 -8.18 9.78
C LEU A 974 -26.01 -8.76 9.00
N MET A 975 -25.72 -9.62 8.04
CA MET A 975 -26.74 -10.35 7.29
C MET A 975 -26.77 -11.79 7.78
N ILE A 976 -27.92 -12.26 8.23
CA ILE A 976 -28.07 -13.65 8.70
C ILE A 976 -29.12 -14.30 7.82
N PRO A 977 -28.82 -15.43 7.16
CA PRO A 977 -29.82 -16.20 6.46
C PRO A 977 -30.97 -16.60 7.40
N GLU A 978 -32.22 -16.58 6.93
CA GLU A 978 -33.36 -17.02 7.76
C GLU A 978 -33.22 -18.48 8.22
N LYS A 979 -32.57 -19.30 7.40
CA LYS A 979 -32.18 -20.69 7.70
C LYS A 979 -30.71 -20.87 7.38
N PRO A 980 -29.80 -20.64 8.34
CA PRO A 980 -28.37 -20.80 8.10
C PRO A 980 -28.04 -22.27 7.85
N GLU A 981 -27.39 -22.57 6.72
CA GLU A 981 -26.87 -23.90 6.42
C GLU A 981 -25.51 -24.16 7.10
N ARG A 982 -24.84 -23.09 7.54
CA ARG A 982 -23.52 -23.10 8.18
C ARG A 982 -23.48 -22.15 9.38
N PRO A 983 -22.62 -22.40 10.37
CA PRO A 983 -22.33 -21.46 11.45
C PRO A 983 -21.91 -20.10 10.88
N VAL A 984 -22.53 -19.02 11.35
CA VAL A 984 -22.17 -17.65 10.94
C VAL A 984 -21.01 -17.17 11.80
N LEU A 985 -19.92 -16.77 11.15
CA LEU A 985 -18.72 -16.23 11.79
C LEU A 985 -18.50 -14.78 11.36
N ILE A 986 -18.49 -13.86 12.32
CA ILE A 986 -18.06 -12.48 12.07
C ILE A 986 -16.53 -12.49 12.18
N SER A 987 -15.88 -12.74 11.05
CA SER A 987 -14.44 -13.06 11.00
C SER A 987 -13.53 -11.85 11.10
N GLU A 988 -14.06 -10.64 10.90
CA GLU A 988 -13.46 -9.36 11.34
C GLU A 988 -14.56 -8.32 11.62
N CYS A 989 -14.41 -7.57 12.71
CA CYS A 989 -15.26 -6.41 13.01
C CYS A 989 -14.57 -5.43 13.96
N GLY A 990 -15.20 -4.27 14.17
CA GLY A 990 -14.71 -3.28 15.12
C GLY A 990 -13.48 -2.55 14.60
N GLY A 991 -12.38 -2.55 15.36
CA GLY A 991 -11.19 -1.79 14.97
C GLY A 991 -11.31 -0.29 15.18
N TYR A 992 -11.93 0.11 16.29
CA TYR A 992 -11.99 1.51 16.70
C TYR A 992 -10.61 1.99 17.16
N SER A 993 -10.22 3.17 16.69
CA SER A 993 -8.90 3.76 16.97
C SER A 993 -8.94 4.64 18.20
N TYR A 994 -8.07 4.35 19.16
CA TYR A 994 -7.79 5.23 20.30
C TYR A 994 -6.28 5.36 20.45
N ARG A 995 -5.73 6.52 20.10
CA ARG A 995 -4.28 6.74 20.13
C ARG A 995 -3.86 7.25 21.51
N ILE A 996 -2.90 6.56 22.12
CA ILE A 996 -2.33 6.96 23.41
C ILE A 996 -1.02 7.72 23.16
N PRO A 997 -0.87 8.98 23.63
CA PRO A 997 0.37 9.73 23.47
C PRO A 997 1.60 8.94 23.93
N ASN A 998 2.72 9.07 23.21
CA ASN A 998 4.01 8.40 23.46
C ASN A 998 4.03 6.86 23.32
N HIS A 999 2.90 6.22 22.99
CA HIS A 999 2.79 4.76 22.84
C HIS A 999 2.36 4.33 21.43
N TYR A 1000 2.62 5.15 20.41
CA TYR A 1000 2.24 4.89 19.02
C TYR A 1000 3.42 5.09 18.08
N TYR A 1001 3.33 4.52 16.88
CA TYR A 1001 4.38 4.67 15.87
C TYR A 1001 4.31 6.05 15.20
N ALA A 1002 5.28 6.92 15.50
CA ALA A 1002 5.19 8.35 15.20
C ALA A 1002 5.40 8.78 13.74
N LYS A 1003 5.52 7.84 12.79
CA LYS A 1003 5.98 8.15 11.43
C LYS A 1003 4.87 8.47 10.43
N TYR A 1004 3.61 8.11 10.69
CA TYR A 1004 2.50 8.26 9.73
C TYR A 1004 1.14 8.53 10.39
N ASN A 1005 0.14 8.84 9.56
CA ASN A 1005 -1.23 9.14 9.98
C ASN A 1005 -1.96 7.90 10.51
N GLN A 1006 -2.86 8.14 11.47
CA GLN A 1006 -3.69 7.15 12.12
C GLN A 1006 -4.61 6.41 11.14
N PHE A 1007 -4.70 5.09 11.31
CA PHE A 1007 -5.62 4.23 10.59
C PHE A 1007 -6.45 3.37 11.55
N GLY A 1008 -7.74 3.30 11.29
CA GLY A 1008 -8.70 2.36 11.87
C GLY A 1008 -10.15 2.83 11.65
N TYR A 1009 -11.12 2.05 12.13
CA TYR A 1009 -12.52 2.09 11.71
C TYR A 1009 -13.40 2.96 12.62
N GLY A 1010 -12.90 4.14 13.00
CA GLY A 1010 -13.60 5.14 13.80
C GLY A 1010 -12.82 5.54 15.05
N GLU A 1011 -12.69 6.84 15.30
CA GLU A 1011 -11.88 7.38 16.39
C GLU A 1011 -12.67 7.41 17.72
N CYS A 1012 -11.97 7.19 18.83
CA CYS A 1012 -12.47 7.34 20.19
C CYS A 1012 -11.57 8.31 20.96
N ALA A 1013 -12.18 9.14 21.80
CA ALA A 1013 -11.48 10.14 22.60
C ALA A 1013 -10.72 9.51 23.78
N ASP A 1014 -11.28 8.47 24.40
CA ASP A 1014 -10.71 7.82 25.57
C ASP A 1014 -11.04 6.32 25.66
N SER A 1015 -10.45 5.69 26.69
CA SER A 1015 -10.64 4.26 27.01
C SER A 1015 -12.09 3.89 27.34
N GLN A 1016 -12.85 4.81 27.94
CA GLN A 1016 -14.25 4.58 28.31
C GLN A 1016 -15.13 4.57 27.06
N GLU A 1017 -14.95 5.53 26.16
CA GLU A 1017 -15.64 5.59 24.88
C GLU A 1017 -15.30 4.38 24.00
N LEU A 1018 -14.01 4.01 23.89
CA LEU A 1018 -13.58 2.81 23.17
C LEU A 1018 -14.34 1.58 23.66
N THR A 1019 -14.33 1.34 24.98
CA THR A 1019 -14.99 0.17 25.57
C THR A 1019 -16.51 0.22 25.37
N ALA A 1020 -17.13 1.39 25.52
CA ALA A 1020 -18.56 1.56 25.31
C ALA A 1020 -18.97 1.25 23.86
N ARG A 1021 -18.20 1.69 22.86
CA ARG A 1021 -18.46 1.40 21.45
C ARG A 1021 -18.28 -0.08 21.11
N ILE A 1022 -17.27 -0.74 21.68
CA ILE A 1022 -17.09 -2.19 21.53
C ILE A 1022 -18.31 -2.93 22.10
N ARG A 1023 -18.76 -2.56 23.31
CA ARG A 1023 -19.93 -3.18 23.93
C ARG A 1023 -21.22 -2.95 23.14
N ALA A 1024 -21.41 -1.75 22.60
CA ALA A 1024 -22.56 -1.44 21.75
C ALA A 1024 -22.56 -2.30 20.46
N LEU A 1025 -21.40 -2.40 19.80
CA LEU A 1025 -21.21 -3.26 18.63
C LEU A 1025 -21.58 -4.71 18.95
N TYR A 1026 -21.09 -5.24 20.07
CA TYR A 1026 -21.38 -6.62 20.48
C TYR A 1026 -22.84 -6.83 20.86
N GLY A 1027 -23.46 -5.86 21.55
CA GLY A 1027 -24.88 -5.92 21.90
C GLY A 1027 -25.77 -6.03 20.67
N GLU A 1028 -25.62 -5.10 19.72
CA GLU A 1028 -26.48 -5.02 18.54
C GLU A 1028 -26.19 -6.11 17.50
N MET A 1029 -24.92 -6.40 17.26
CA MET A 1029 -24.51 -7.26 16.15
C MET A 1029 -24.37 -8.72 16.56
N VAL A 1030 -23.91 -8.99 17.79
CA VAL A 1030 -23.51 -10.34 18.21
C VAL A 1030 -24.56 -10.96 19.12
N MET A 1031 -24.84 -10.35 20.27
CA MET A 1031 -25.68 -10.93 21.33
C MET A 1031 -27.09 -11.31 20.84
N ASP A 1032 -27.75 -10.40 20.13
CA ASP A 1032 -29.11 -10.61 19.62
C ASP A 1032 -29.20 -11.66 18.50
N ASN A 1033 -28.05 -12.02 17.94
CA ASN A 1033 -27.94 -12.87 16.76
C ASN A 1033 -27.32 -14.24 17.04
N ILE A 1034 -26.78 -14.48 18.25
CA ILE A 1034 -26.36 -15.81 18.72
C ILE A 1034 -27.49 -16.84 18.52
N PRO A 1035 -28.74 -16.59 18.98
CA PRO A 1035 -29.82 -17.54 18.77
C PRO A 1035 -30.07 -17.85 17.30
N LYS A 1036 -29.79 -16.92 16.39
CA LYS A 1036 -30.09 -17.04 14.95
C LYS A 1036 -29.02 -17.76 14.14
N GLY A 1037 -27.82 -18.02 14.67
CA GLY A 1037 -26.76 -18.66 13.89
C GLY A 1037 -25.34 -18.19 14.16
N VAL A 1038 -25.17 -17.03 14.81
CA VAL A 1038 -23.84 -16.46 15.06
C VAL A 1038 -23.10 -17.29 16.11
N CYS A 1039 -21.97 -17.87 15.71
CA CYS A 1039 -21.17 -18.74 16.57
C CYS A 1039 -19.81 -18.14 16.95
N GLY A 1040 -19.45 -16.99 16.38
CA GLY A 1040 -18.18 -16.34 16.68
C GLY A 1040 -18.11 -14.90 16.21
N CYS A 1041 -17.22 -14.15 16.84
CA CYS A 1041 -16.93 -12.76 16.53
C CYS A 1041 -15.44 -12.49 16.78
N ILE A 1042 -14.75 -11.97 15.77
CA ILE A 1042 -13.32 -11.66 15.81
C ILE A 1042 -13.14 -10.14 15.77
N TYR A 1043 -12.68 -9.57 16.88
CA TYR A 1043 -12.39 -8.14 16.99
C TYR A 1043 -11.04 -7.80 16.35
N THR A 1044 -11.01 -6.79 15.48
CA THR A 1044 -9.77 -6.18 14.98
C THR A 1044 -9.33 -5.11 15.98
N GLN A 1045 -8.19 -5.15 16.67
CA GLN A 1045 -7.14 -6.19 16.74
C GLN A 1045 -6.44 -6.18 18.12
N LEU A 1046 -5.53 -7.13 18.38
CA LEU A 1046 -4.85 -7.35 19.68
C LEU A 1046 -4.05 -6.12 20.13
N SER A 1047 -3.16 -5.63 19.27
CA SER A 1047 -2.31 -4.48 19.52
C SER A 1047 -2.33 -3.54 18.34
N ASP A 1048 -1.92 -2.29 18.57
CA ASP A 1048 -1.58 -1.42 17.45
C ASP A 1048 -0.45 -2.05 16.63
N VAL A 1049 -0.45 -1.76 15.34
CA VAL A 1049 0.62 -2.14 14.43
C VAL A 1049 0.90 -0.97 13.51
N GLU A 1050 2.05 -0.32 13.75
CA GLU A 1050 2.49 0.86 13.00
C GLU A 1050 1.38 1.93 12.90
N ASP A 1051 0.79 2.09 11.72
CA ASP A 1051 -0.23 3.11 11.42
C ASP A 1051 -1.61 2.72 11.92
N GLU A 1052 -1.85 1.42 12.16
CA GLU A 1052 -3.11 0.93 12.67
C GLU A 1052 -3.15 1.08 14.20
N THR A 1053 -3.87 2.09 14.68
CA THR A 1053 -3.95 2.42 16.12
C THR A 1053 -5.24 1.90 16.77
N ASN A 1054 -5.79 0.83 16.22
CA ASN A 1054 -7.03 0.19 16.62
C ASN A 1054 -6.83 -1.10 17.43
N GLY A 1055 -5.66 -1.27 18.03
CA GLY A 1055 -5.38 -2.34 18.96
C GLY A 1055 -6.04 -2.16 20.32
N LEU A 1056 -6.34 -3.28 20.98
CA LEU A 1056 -6.72 -3.30 22.40
C LEU A 1056 -5.55 -2.94 23.32
N TYR A 1057 -4.31 -3.17 22.86
CA TYR A 1057 -3.07 -2.71 23.47
C TYR A 1057 -2.31 -1.76 22.55
N THR A 1058 -1.46 -0.91 23.12
CA THR A 1058 -0.50 -0.09 22.36
C THR A 1058 0.55 -0.94 21.65
N TYR A 1059 1.26 -0.37 20.67
CA TYR A 1059 2.20 -1.13 19.83
C TYR A 1059 3.35 -1.75 20.65
N ASP A 1060 3.76 -1.06 21.72
CA ASP A 1060 4.76 -1.50 22.70
C ASP A 1060 4.19 -2.39 23.82
N ARG A 1061 2.90 -2.76 23.75
CA ARG A 1061 2.17 -3.57 24.74
C ARG A 1061 2.16 -2.99 26.16
N LYS A 1062 2.52 -1.73 26.36
CA LYS A 1062 2.60 -1.13 27.71
C LYS A 1062 1.26 -0.69 28.28
N VAL A 1063 0.29 -0.33 27.43
CA VAL A 1063 -0.99 0.21 27.88
C VAL A 1063 -2.16 -0.56 27.27
N CYS A 1064 -3.02 -1.10 28.14
CA CYS A 1064 -4.33 -1.62 27.76
C CYS A 1064 -5.28 -0.44 27.50
N LYS A 1065 -5.83 -0.39 26.29
CA LYS A 1065 -6.69 0.70 25.83
C LYS A 1065 -8.15 0.51 26.22
N ALA A 1066 -8.63 -0.73 26.21
CA ALA A 1066 -9.97 -1.09 26.68
C ALA A 1066 -10.01 -1.26 28.21
N LYS A 1067 -11.20 -1.25 28.81
CA LYS A 1067 -11.38 -1.54 30.25
C LYS A 1067 -11.47 -3.06 30.48
N PRO A 1068 -10.48 -3.70 31.13
CA PRO A 1068 -10.42 -5.17 31.21
C PRO A 1068 -11.63 -5.83 31.86
N VAL A 1069 -12.11 -5.27 32.96
CA VAL A 1069 -13.27 -5.81 33.70
C VAL A 1069 -14.52 -5.87 32.82
N GLN A 1070 -14.81 -4.79 32.09
CA GLN A 1070 -15.98 -4.71 31.21
C GLN A 1070 -15.86 -5.63 30.00
N MET A 1071 -14.66 -5.78 29.44
CA MET A 1071 -14.40 -6.73 28.34
C MET A 1071 -14.59 -8.18 28.81
N LYS A 1072 -14.07 -8.52 30.00
CA LYS A 1072 -14.22 -9.86 30.59
C LYS A 1072 -15.67 -10.19 30.95
N GLU A 1073 -16.44 -9.22 31.43
CA GLU A 1073 -17.89 -9.37 31.64
C GLU A 1073 -18.63 -9.62 30.31
N MET A 1074 -18.28 -8.89 29.25
CA MET A 1074 -18.85 -9.11 27.93
C MET A 1074 -18.54 -10.52 27.41
N GLY A 1075 -17.30 -11.01 27.57
CA GLY A 1075 -16.91 -12.38 27.23
C GLY A 1075 -17.80 -13.43 27.92
N ARG A 1076 -17.97 -13.31 29.24
CA ARG A 1076 -18.86 -14.19 30.02
C ARG A 1076 -20.30 -14.17 29.52
N HIS A 1077 -20.84 -12.99 29.26
CA HIS A 1077 -22.21 -12.87 28.74
C HIS A 1077 -22.41 -13.55 27.37
N LEU A 1078 -21.38 -13.58 26.50
CA LEU A 1078 -21.46 -14.27 25.21
C LEU A 1078 -21.56 -15.78 25.41
N GLU A 1079 -20.74 -16.33 26.31
CA GLU A 1079 -20.75 -17.74 26.67
C GLU A 1079 -22.06 -18.14 27.37
N ASP A 1080 -22.52 -17.35 28.34
CA ASP A 1080 -23.81 -17.57 29.01
C ASP A 1080 -24.96 -17.54 28.01
N ARG A 1081 -24.92 -16.63 27.03
CA ARG A 1081 -25.96 -16.55 25.99
C ARG A 1081 -25.93 -17.76 25.07
N MET A 1082 -24.75 -18.24 24.68
CA MET A 1082 -24.61 -19.46 23.88
C MET A 1082 -25.11 -20.69 24.65
N ARG A 1083 -24.72 -20.82 25.93
CA ARG A 1083 -25.15 -21.90 26.81
C ARG A 1083 -26.65 -21.88 27.07
N ALA A 1084 -27.26 -20.71 27.31
CA ALA A 1084 -28.70 -20.58 27.50
C ALA A 1084 -29.49 -20.98 26.24
N CYS A 1085 -28.92 -20.80 25.04
CA CYS A 1085 -29.52 -21.31 23.81
C CYS A 1085 -29.49 -22.85 23.74
N TYR A 1086 -28.60 -23.50 24.49
CA TYR A 1086 -28.44 -24.94 24.57
C TYR A 1086 -29.23 -25.58 25.74
N GLU A 1087 -29.17 -25.03 26.94
CA GLU A 1087 -29.82 -25.60 28.13
C GLU A 1087 -31.36 -25.54 28.10
N ASN A 1088 -31.94 -24.46 27.54
CA ASN A 1088 -33.39 -24.36 27.31
C ASN A 1088 -33.94 -25.45 26.33
N ILE A 1089 -33.05 -26.26 25.75
CA ILE A 1089 -33.36 -27.38 24.86
C ILE A 1089 -33.37 -28.71 25.62
N MET A 1090 -32.52 -28.90 26.64
CA MET A 1090 -32.44 -30.15 27.39
C MET A 1090 -33.56 -30.29 28.44
N GLU A 1091 -34.21 -29.18 28.82
CA GLU A 1091 -35.41 -29.16 29.68
C GLU A 1091 -36.74 -29.34 28.91
N LYS A 1092 -36.71 -29.41 27.57
CA LYS A 1092 -37.86 -29.69 26.70
C LYS A 1092 -37.72 -31.03 26.01
#